data_AF-A0A5N6MTE1-F1
#
_entry.id   AF-A0A5N6MTE1-F1
#
_cell.length_a   1.000
_cell.length_b   1.000
_cell.length_c   1.000
_cell.angle_alpha   90.00
_cell.angle_beta   90.00
_cell.angle_gamma   90.00
#
_symmetry.space_group_name_H-M   'P 1'
#
loop_
_entity.id
_entity.type
_entity.pdbx_description
1 polymer ?
#
loop_
_entity_poly.entity_id
_entity_poly.type
_entity_poly.pdbx_seq_one_letter_code
_entity_poly.pdbx_strand_id
1 'polypeptide(L)'
;MRLRNRLAAVLGLSAVTVLVPAAAVAGPLDLPRAAAGSVIRVPAESPVRIPPGEYIVDPADVLGSDASEVQEAISEVQRNTGYTLYVVYVDSFTNPSDPVAWSREVVQGKGMGAKEALLSIATEDRKIQVSTGDQSVLTQARRNAILAAATDPLLGSQDISSAQWANSAVNAADSLADIAGGGSGEVAAAQESGGAAVAPLVVGGVVVAGGLGTALLIRSRRRKSAGAAPAQQQAPAAPVDPLDTMSVPDLRKRAGSLLVAADDAIKSSEQELGFAMAAYGEDAVTTFSEDLAAARAHMGESFKLQQQLDDHIPDTEQQQRTWLKEIIRRCEAVNDSLQAHKEEFDSLRELEKNAPAALQQAREAADQAASRLSTSAATLDSLRSRYAASAVSQVSDNIDQAHERLAFVTNAAATANEKLSDGDTSSAVVSVRAAEEAVHQANVLLDAIDKRSQELDGTRQELQRAVADANQDLAQAGAIAQGGTAPGLAGPAAGVRSALDAVQQATQAGPIDPVDLLRRLETANAQLDAALEGIRDRQEQERRARDSLQHAIMAAQAQISGTSDYIRARRGGVGSEARTRLAEAERNLQQAVAMQAGDPVSALAYAQQANALAAQAADMAQQDVDGFGGGFGGGYGGGGGGNGLGGALLGGILIDSILRGGSHGGGWGGGGFGGFGGGGFGGGGFGGGGGFGSSGGNF
;
A
#
# COMPACT_ATOMS: atom_id res chain seq x y z
N MET A 1 -0.87 -59.26 -43.36
CA MET A 1 0.29 -59.93 -42.71
C MET A 1 0.37 -59.41 -41.25
N ARG A 2 0.75 -60.15 -40.18
CA ARG A 2 2.00 -60.91 -39.87
C ARG A 2 3.25 -59.99 -39.92
N LEU A 3 4.15 -59.86 -38.94
CA LEU A 3 4.33 -60.40 -37.55
C LEU A 3 4.73 -59.23 -36.60
N ARG A 4 4.62 -59.21 -35.24
CA ARG A 4 4.30 -60.14 -34.13
C ARG A 4 5.49 -60.69 -33.29
N ASN A 5 5.71 -60.12 -32.10
CA ASN A 5 6.40 -60.68 -30.90
C ASN A 5 5.67 -60.13 -29.62
N ARG A 6 5.70 -60.62 -28.36
CA ARG A 6 6.45 -61.65 -27.56
C ARG A 6 7.84 -61.25 -27.04
N LEU A 7 8.26 -61.52 -25.78
CA LEU A 7 7.69 -62.22 -24.58
C LEU A 7 8.07 -61.39 -23.30
N ALA A 8 7.67 -61.66 -22.04
CA ALA A 8 6.97 -62.79 -21.38
C ALA A 8 5.58 -62.37 -20.80
N ALA A 9 4.89 -62.85 -19.74
CA ALA A 9 5.07 -63.71 -18.53
C ALA A 9 5.85 -63.10 -17.32
N VAL A 10 5.64 -63.43 -16.03
CA VAL A 10 4.99 -64.60 -15.36
C VAL A 10 3.98 -64.20 -14.24
N LEU A 11 3.13 -65.17 -13.82
CA LEU A 11 2.07 -65.24 -12.79
C LEU A 11 2.43 -64.72 -11.36
N GLY A 12 1.47 -64.50 -10.43
CA GLY A 12 0.00 -64.59 -10.51
C GLY A 12 -0.75 -64.64 -9.16
N LEU A 13 -2.03 -65.07 -9.22
CA LEU A 13 -3.11 -65.09 -8.20
C LEU A 13 -2.76 -65.55 -6.76
N SER A 14 -3.37 -64.92 -5.74
CA SER A 14 -4.42 -65.52 -4.86
C SER A 14 -4.79 -64.63 -3.64
N ALA A 15 -6.04 -64.72 -3.18
CA ALA A 15 -6.50 -64.18 -1.89
C ALA A 15 -7.23 -65.27 -1.09
N VAL A 16 -7.04 -65.33 0.23
CA VAL A 16 -7.74 -66.28 1.13
C VAL A 16 -8.03 -65.63 2.49
N THR A 17 -9.28 -65.73 2.93
CA THR A 17 -9.76 -65.35 4.27
C THR A 17 -9.85 -66.58 5.17
N VAL A 18 -9.50 -66.48 6.46
CA VAL A 18 -9.72 -67.54 7.46
C VAL A 18 -10.29 -66.95 8.75
N LEU A 19 -11.03 -67.77 9.51
CA LEU A 19 -12.04 -67.37 10.49
C LEU A 19 -11.74 -67.93 11.91
N VAL A 20 -11.95 -67.07 12.92
CA VAL A 20 -12.40 -67.28 14.33
C VAL A 20 -12.39 -68.72 14.91
N PRO A 21 -11.88 -68.90 16.15
CA PRO A 21 -12.79 -69.34 17.21
C PRO A 21 -12.70 -68.48 18.50
N ALA A 22 -13.81 -68.43 19.25
CA ALA A 22 -13.89 -67.78 20.57
C ALA A 22 -14.21 -68.80 21.67
N ALA A 23 -13.73 -68.55 22.89
CA ALA A 23 -14.14 -69.24 24.12
C ALA A 23 -13.90 -68.32 25.33
N ALA A 24 -14.74 -68.44 26.36
CA ALA A 24 -14.66 -67.65 27.59
C ALA A 24 -14.66 -68.56 28.82
N VAL A 25 -14.20 -68.06 29.98
CA VAL A 25 -14.78 -68.34 31.32
C VAL A 25 -14.13 -67.50 32.43
N ALA A 26 -15.01 -66.94 33.28
CA ALA A 26 -14.90 -66.42 34.66
C ALA A 26 -13.56 -66.06 35.35
N GLY A 27 -13.63 -65.01 36.20
CA GLY A 27 -12.88 -64.91 37.46
C GLY A 27 -12.21 -63.55 37.72
N PRO A 28 -12.58 -62.79 38.77
CA PRO A 28 -11.93 -61.51 39.07
C PRO A 28 -10.68 -61.68 39.95
N LEU A 29 -9.65 -60.87 39.68
CA LEU A 29 -8.61 -60.52 40.63
C LEU A 29 -8.40 -59.01 40.59
N ASP A 30 -8.55 -58.37 41.76
CA ASP A 30 -8.52 -56.92 41.92
C ASP A 30 -7.11 -56.45 42.27
N LEU A 31 -6.53 -55.57 41.44
CA LEU A 31 -5.22 -54.97 41.63
C LEU A 31 -5.19 -53.54 41.03
N PRO A 32 -4.73 -52.52 41.79
CA PRO A 32 -4.73 -51.13 41.31
C PRO A 32 -3.62 -50.87 40.28
N ARG A 33 -3.97 -51.02 39.00
CA ARG A 33 -3.10 -50.62 37.87
C ARG A 33 -3.25 -49.11 37.65
N ALA A 34 -2.38 -48.31 38.25
CA ALA A 34 -2.28 -46.87 37.96
C ALA A 34 -1.87 -46.66 36.49
N ALA A 35 -2.85 -46.39 35.64
CA ALA A 35 -2.65 -46.07 34.24
C ALA A 35 -2.26 -44.58 34.10
N ALA A 36 -0.96 -44.29 34.20
CA ALA A 36 -0.44 -43.01 33.74
C ALA A 36 -0.67 -42.95 32.21
N GLY A 37 -1.65 -42.16 31.79
CA GLY A 37 -1.93 -41.93 30.37
C GLY A 37 -0.75 -41.21 29.73
N SER A 38 0.06 -41.95 28.96
CA SER A 38 1.15 -41.38 28.17
C SER A 38 0.57 -40.59 27.00
N VAL A 39 0.22 -39.32 27.25
CA VAL A 39 -0.06 -38.35 26.19
C VAL A 39 1.20 -38.26 25.33
N ILE A 40 1.08 -38.64 24.06
CA ILE A 40 2.13 -38.45 23.08
C ILE A 40 2.21 -36.95 22.84
N ARG A 41 3.26 -36.30 23.36
CA ARG A 41 3.58 -34.92 22.96
C ARG A 41 4.16 -34.96 21.55
N VAL A 42 3.46 -34.34 20.60
CA VAL A 42 4.03 -33.84 19.35
C VAL A 42 5.19 -32.89 19.71
N PRO A 43 6.33 -32.90 18.99
CA PRO A 43 7.47 -32.05 19.31
C PRO A 43 7.19 -30.58 18.94
N ALA A 44 6.89 -29.74 19.93
CA ALA A 44 6.61 -28.32 19.71
C ALA A 44 7.87 -27.54 19.25
N GLU A 45 7.67 -26.54 18.37
CA GLU A 45 8.75 -25.94 17.58
C GLU A 45 9.26 -24.59 18.09
N SER A 46 10.57 -24.36 17.88
CA SER A 46 11.28 -23.11 18.17
C SER A 46 11.35 -22.21 16.91
N PRO A 47 11.67 -20.90 17.03
CA PRO A 47 11.75 -19.97 15.90
C PRO A 47 12.50 -20.50 14.69
N VAL A 48 11.76 -20.69 13.58
CA VAL A 48 12.27 -21.40 12.40
C VAL A 48 13.16 -20.48 11.55
N ARG A 49 14.26 -21.02 11.01
CA ARG A 49 15.12 -20.30 10.05
C ARG A 49 14.61 -20.51 8.62
N ILE A 50 14.10 -19.44 8.01
CA ILE A 50 13.79 -19.37 6.57
C ILE A 50 15.08 -19.59 5.75
N PRO A 51 15.14 -20.62 4.87
CA PRO A 51 16.32 -20.87 4.05
C PRO A 51 16.55 -19.84 2.92
N PRO A 52 17.78 -19.68 2.40
CA PRO A 52 18.07 -18.74 1.33
C PRO A 52 17.40 -19.13 0.00
N GLY A 53 16.43 -18.33 -0.45
CA GLY A 53 15.68 -18.56 -1.68
C GLY A 53 14.30 -19.19 -1.48
N GLU A 54 13.92 -19.49 -0.23
CA GLU A 54 12.58 -19.94 0.15
C GLU A 54 11.77 -18.78 0.74
N TYR A 55 10.46 -18.79 0.49
CA TYR A 55 9.51 -17.77 0.97
C TYR A 55 8.40 -18.33 1.84
N ILE A 56 8.18 -19.65 1.80
CA ILE A 56 7.20 -20.39 2.59
C ILE A 56 7.97 -21.42 3.41
N VAL A 57 7.62 -21.56 4.68
CA VAL A 57 8.14 -22.62 5.57
C VAL A 57 6.96 -23.24 6.31
N ASP A 58 6.61 -24.47 5.95
CA ASP A 58 5.43 -25.18 6.46
C ASP A 58 5.82 -26.55 7.07
N PRO A 59 6.45 -26.57 8.27
CA PRO A 59 6.62 -27.80 9.07
C PRO A 59 5.31 -28.37 9.61
N ALA A 60 4.21 -27.60 9.63
CA ALA A 60 2.89 -28.08 10.02
C ALA A 60 2.18 -28.94 8.93
N ASP A 61 2.72 -28.94 7.70
CA ASP A 61 2.22 -29.69 6.52
C ASP A 61 0.76 -29.35 6.17
N VAL A 62 0.34 -28.10 6.39
CA VAL A 62 -1.06 -27.66 6.23
C VAL A 62 -1.41 -27.18 4.82
N LEU A 63 -0.44 -26.77 4.01
CA LEU A 63 -0.69 -26.27 2.65
C LEU A 63 -0.83 -27.39 1.60
N GLY A 64 -0.18 -28.55 1.79
CA GLY A 64 -0.26 -29.68 0.87
C GLY A 64 0.04 -29.33 -0.60
N SER A 65 -0.97 -29.43 -1.47
CA SER A 65 -0.87 -29.05 -2.90
C SER A 65 -0.86 -27.53 -3.12
N ASP A 66 -1.41 -26.77 -2.19
CA ASP A 66 -1.88 -25.40 -2.42
C ASP A 66 -0.76 -24.39 -2.13
N ALA A 67 0.37 -24.87 -1.60
CA ALA A 67 1.62 -24.13 -1.45
C ALA A 67 2.15 -23.52 -2.76
N SER A 68 1.81 -24.08 -3.93
CA SER A 68 2.19 -23.47 -5.22
C SER A 68 1.47 -22.14 -5.49
N GLU A 69 0.23 -21.99 -5.02
CA GLU A 69 -0.55 -20.76 -5.21
C GLU A 69 -0.04 -19.64 -4.30
N VAL A 70 0.22 -19.96 -3.04
CA VAL A 70 0.92 -19.06 -2.10
C VAL A 70 2.28 -18.62 -2.66
N GLN A 71 3.04 -19.54 -3.26
CA GLN A 71 4.33 -19.23 -3.85
C GLN A 71 4.20 -18.36 -5.11
N GLU A 72 3.17 -18.54 -5.94
CA GLU A 72 2.91 -17.68 -7.09
C GLU A 72 2.52 -16.26 -6.65
N ALA A 73 1.61 -16.12 -5.69
CA ALA A 73 1.18 -14.84 -5.11
C ALA A 73 2.37 -14.05 -4.54
N ILE A 74 3.18 -14.65 -3.66
CA ILE A 74 4.39 -14.01 -3.11
C ILE A 74 5.37 -13.59 -4.24
N SER A 75 5.53 -14.45 -5.25
CA SER A 75 6.39 -14.16 -6.40
C SER A 75 5.84 -13.01 -7.25
N GLU A 76 4.51 -12.85 -7.35
CA GLU A 76 3.88 -11.70 -8.01
C GLU A 76 4.11 -10.40 -7.24
N VAL A 77 3.85 -10.36 -5.92
CA VAL A 77 4.16 -9.19 -5.08
C VAL A 77 5.61 -8.74 -5.27
N GLN A 78 6.56 -9.69 -5.25
CA GLN A 78 7.97 -9.41 -5.41
C GLN A 78 8.31 -8.86 -6.81
N ARG A 79 7.81 -9.49 -7.87
CA ARG A 79 8.04 -9.03 -9.26
C ARG A 79 7.44 -7.64 -9.52
N ASN A 80 6.23 -7.39 -9.04
CA ASN A 80 5.47 -6.19 -9.40
C ASN A 80 5.81 -4.97 -8.53
N THR A 81 6.21 -5.19 -7.26
CA THR A 81 6.33 -4.10 -6.27
C THR A 81 7.70 -3.97 -5.59
N GLY A 82 8.50 -5.04 -5.66
CA GLY A 82 9.76 -5.16 -4.93
C GLY A 82 9.61 -5.23 -3.40
N TYR A 83 8.42 -5.49 -2.88
CA TYR A 83 8.23 -5.99 -1.50
C TYR A 83 8.34 -7.50 -1.47
N THR A 84 8.49 -8.09 -0.28
CA THR A 84 8.53 -9.56 -0.14
C THR A 84 7.84 -9.97 1.15
N LEU A 85 6.83 -10.83 1.00
CA LEU A 85 6.23 -11.56 2.10
C LEU A 85 7.01 -12.87 2.29
N TYR A 86 7.28 -13.22 3.54
CA TYR A 86 7.66 -14.56 3.97
C TYR A 86 6.51 -15.12 4.80
N VAL A 87 6.21 -16.41 4.66
CA VAL A 87 5.10 -17.07 5.36
C VAL A 87 5.62 -18.29 6.10
N VAL A 88 5.21 -18.46 7.36
CA VAL A 88 5.61 -19.58 8.20
C VAL A 88 4.39 -20.16 8.93
N TYR A 89 4.17 -21.47 8.79
CA TYR A 89 3.12 -22.22 9.50
C TYR A 89 3.78 -23.17 10.50
N VAL A 90 3.33 -23.14 11.76
CA VAL A 90 3.78 -24.05 12.83
C VAL A 90 2.57 -24.51 13.64
N ASP A 91 2.67 -25.63 14.36
CA ASP A 91 1.58 -26.09 15.23
C ASP A 91 1.26 -25.05 16.33
N SER A 92 2.30 -24.63 17.04
CA SER A 92 2.25 -23.64 18.12
C SER A 92 3.55 -22.84 18.23
N PHE A 93 3.45 -21.58 18.65
CA PHE A 93 4.64 -20.77 18.95
C PHE A 93 5.25 -21.21 20.28
N THR A 94 6.49 -21.71 20.27
CA THR A 94 7.21 -22.02 21.52
C THR A 94 8.64 -21.50 21.54
N ASN A 95 9.14 -21.25 22.76
CA ASN A 95 10.48 -20.72 23.04
C ASN A 95 10.89 -19.52 22.15
N PRO A 96 10.25 -18.35 22.30
CA PRO A 96 9.20 -17.99 23.27
C PRO A 96 7.79 -18.35 22.80
N SER A 97 6.82 -18.44 23.72
CA SER A 97 5.39 -18.65 23.39
C SER A 97 4.59 -17.36 23.20
N ASP A 98 5.27 -16.21 23.18
CA ASP A 98 4.70 -14.93 22.76
C ASP A 98 4.88 -14.79 21.23
N PRO A 99 3.80 -14.67 20.44
CA PRO A 99 3.89 -14.53 18.98
C PRO A 99 4.76 -13.35 18.54
N VAL A 100 4.76 -12.25 19.29
CA VAL A 100 5.52 -11.03 18.97
C VAL A 100 7.02 -11.29 19.12
N ALA A 101 7.45 -11.95 20.20
CA ALA A 101 8.84 -12.31 20.41
C ALA A 101 9.31 -13.48 19.54
N TRP A 102 8.46 -14.48 19.27
CA TRP A 102 8.78 -15.60 18.40
C TRP A 102 9.07 -15.12 16.96
N SER A 103 8.14 -14.32 16.40
CA SER A 103 8.31 -13.73 15.08
C SER A 103 9.46 -12.72 15.02
N ARG A 104 9.79 -12.04 16.13
CA ARG A 104 10.98 -11.19 16.23
C ARG A 104 12.28 -11.98 16.06
N GLU A 105 12.39 -13.16 16.65
CA GLU A 105 13.59 -14.01 16.48
C GLU A 105 13.74 -14.49 15.02
N VAL A 106 12.64 -14.82 14.34
CA VAL A 106 12.66 -15.14 12.89
C VAL A 106 13.08 -13.92 12.06
N VAL A 107 12.48 -12.74 12.29
CA VAL A 107 12.80 -11.48 11.61
C VAL A 107 14.27 -11.09 11.78
N GLN A 108 14.80 -11.19 13.00
CA GLN A 108 16.21 -10.88 13.32
C GLN A 108 17.16 -11.94 12.77
N GLY A 109 16.83 -13.23 12.88
CA GLY A 109 17.63 -14.35 12.36
C GLY A 109 17.72 -14.38 10.84
N LYS A 110 16.70 -13.87 10.13
CA LYS A 110 16.68 -13.64 8.68
C LYS A 110 17.32 -12.30 8.27
N GLY A 111 17.41 -11.33 9.17
CA GLY A 111 17.97 -10.00 8.92
C GLY A 111 17.11 -9.15 7.98
N MET A 112 15.79 -9.13 8.20
CA MET A 112 14.82 -8.59 7.22
C MET A 112 14.99 -7.09 6.91
N GLY A 113 14.96 -6.77 5.62
CA GLY A 113 15.14 -5.44 5.06
C GLY A 113 13.88 -4.56 5.01
N ALA A 114 14.05 -3.36 4.47
CA ALA A 114 13.06 -2.28 4.54
C ALA A 114 11.70 -2.54 3.85
N LYS A 115 11.64 -3.49 2.92
CA LYS A 115 10.44 -3.90 2.19
C LYS A 115 10.02 -5.36 2.45
N GLU A 116 10.56 -5.97 3.50
CA GLU A 116 10.26 -7.37 3.85
C GLU A 116 9.28 -7.45 5.03
N ALA A 117 8.35 -8.40 4.95
CA ALA A 117 7.37 -8.72 5.97
C ALA A 117 7.30 -10.24 6.22
N LEU A 118 6.95 -10.62 7.43
CA LEU A 118 6.74 -12.00 7.87
C LEU A 118 5.28 -12.17 8.28
N LEU A 119 4.57 -13.11 7.66
CA LEU A 119 3.36 -13.71 8.20
C LEU A 119 3.76 -14.98 8.98
N SER A 120 3.31 -15.13 10.20
CA SER A 120 3.49 -16.34 11.02
C SER A 120 2.14 -16.81 11.53
N ILE A 121 1.82 -18.08 11.31
CA ILE A 121 0.56 -18.71 11.68
C ILE A 121 0.88 -19.89 12.60
N ALA A 122 0.26 -19.91 13.77
CA ALA A 122 0.21 -21.06 14.66
C ALA A 122 -1.14 -21.77 14.49
N THR A 123 -1.13 -22.99 13.95
CA THR A 123 -2.30 -23.67 13.38
C THR A 123 -3.18 -24.36 14.43
N GLU A 124 -2.59 -25.08 15.40
CA GLU A 124 -3.31 -25.60 16.58
C GLU A 124 -3.68 -24.46 17.54
N ASP A 125 -2.76 -23.52 17.70
CA ASP A 125 -2.78 -22.45 18.71
C ASP A 125 -3.67 -21.25 18.30
N ARG A 126 -4.17 -21.26 17.05
CA ARG A 126 -4.99 -20.25 16.38
C ARG A 126 -4.53 -18.79 16.54
N LYS A 127 -3.24 -18.55 16.32
CA LYS A 127 -2.63 -17.21 16.41
C LYS A 127 -1.99 -16.84 15.08
N ILE A 128 -2.21 -15.60 14.64
CA ILE A 128 -1.69 -15.07 13.39
C ILE A 128 -0.96 -13.75 13.64
N GLN A 129 0.22 -13.60 13.03
CA GLN A 129 1.16 -12.52 13.32
C GLN A 129 1.77 -11.95 12.04
N VAL A 130 1.76 -10.63 11.88
CA VAL A 130 2.48 -9.90 10.84
C VAL A 130 3.62 -9.09 11.47
N SER A 131 4.87 -9.43 11.14
CA SER A 131 6.09 -8.84 11.73
C SER A 131 7.06 -8.31 10.69
N THR A 132 7.85 -7.29 11.05
CA THR A 132 8.73 -6.55 10.12
C THR A 132 10.01 -6.07 10.83
N GLY A 133 11.13 -6.04 10.10
CA GLY A 133 12.43 -5.61 10.62
C GLY A 133 12.52 -4.12 10.96
N ASP A 134 13.53 -3.72 11.74
CA ASP A 134 13.69 -2.36 12.28
C ASP A 134 13.80 -1.24 11.22
N GLN A 135 14.06 -1.59 9.97
CA GLN A 135 14.18 -0.65 8.84
C GLN A 135 12.92 -0.62 7.95
N SER A 136 11.84 -1.28 8.34
CA SER A 136 10.64 -1.43 7.51
C SER A 136 9.94 -0.10 7.22
N VAL A 137 9.50 0.08 5.96
CA VAL A 137 8.63 1.20 5.55
C VAL A 137 7.14 0.91 5.78
N LEU A 138 6.79 -0.28 6.28
CA LEU A 138 5.42 -0.64 6.63
C LEU A 138 5.04 -0.03 7.99
N THR A 139 3.97 0.77 7.99
CA THR A 139 3.41 1.37 9.21
C THR A 139 2.59 0.35 9.99
N GLN A 140 2.21 0.66 11.24
CA GLN A 140 1.35 -0.22 12.04
C GLN A 140 -0.01 -0.45 11.36
N ALA A 141 -0.63 0.60 10.82
CA ALA A 141 -1.89 0.47 10.07
C ALA A 141 -1.75 -0.47 8.85
N ARG A 142 -0.61 -0.40 8.13
CA ARG A 142 -0.32 -1.27 6.98
C ARG A 142 -0.12 -2.74 7.40
N ARG A 143 0.58 -3.01 8.51
CA ARG A 143 0.64 -4.38 9.07
C ARG A 143 -0.72 -4.87 9.57
N ASN A 144 -1.54 -4.00 10.17
CA ASN A 144 -2.89 -4.36 10.61
C ASN A 144 -3.81 -4.70 9.43
N ALA A 145 -3.66 -4.04 8.28
CA ALA A 145 -4.41 -4.39 7.06
C ALA A 145 -3.98 -5.76 6.50
N ILE A 146 -2.67 -6.03 6.41
CA ILE A 146 -2.14 -7.35 6.01
C ILE A 146 -2.62 -8.44 6.98
N LEU A 147 -2.62 -8.14 8.28
CA LEU A 147 -3.12 -9.05 9.31
C LEU A 147 -4.61 -9.34 9.11
N ALA A 148 -5.45 -8.31 8.99
CA ALA A 148 -6.89 -8.48 8.80
C ALA A 148 -7.22 -9.29 7.54
N ALA A 149 -6.56 -8.99 6.42
CA ALA A 149 -6.68 -9.74 5.17
C ALA A 149 -6.32 -11.23 5.34
N ALA A 150 -5.26 -11.51 6.11
CA ALA A 150 -4.81 -12.88 6.40
C ALA A 150 -5.74 -13.62 7.39
N THR A 151 -6.32 -12.91 8.36
CA THR A 151 -7.24 -13.48 9.36
C THR A 151 -8.59 -13.84 8.75
N ASP A 152 -9.12 -13.00 7.85
CA ASP A 152 -10.48 -13.10 7.27
C ASP A 152 -10.91 -14.52 6.82
N PRO A 153 -10.16 -15.26 5.96
CA PRO A 153 -10.57 -16.59 5.49
C PRO A 153 -10.47 -17.72 6.54
N LEU A 154 -9.93 -17.41 7.73
CA LEU A 154 -9.78 -18.34 8.85
C LEU A 154 -10.91 -18.18 9.89
N LEU A 155 -11.59 -17.03 9.91
CA LEU A 155 -12.62 -16.71 10.90
C LEU A 155 -13.82 -17.67 10.83
N GLY A 156 -14.40 -17.96 12.00
CA GLY A 156 -15.62 -18.77 12.14
C GLY A 156 -15.49 -20.26 11.78
N SER A 157 -14.34 -20.69 11.26
CA SER A 157 -14.11 -22.06 10.79
C SER A 157 -13.57 -22.96 11.91
N GLN A 158 -14.23 -24.09 12.18
CA GLN A 158 -13.72 -25.11 13.13
C GLN A 158 -12.69 -26.03 12.46
N ASP A 159 -12.98 -26.53 11.26
CA ASP A 159 -12.07 -27.32 10.44
C ASP A 159 -11.50 -26.44 9.30
N ILE A 160 -10.26 -25.97 9.43
CA ILE A 160 -9.63 -25.08 8.44
C ILE A 160 -8.89 -25.93 7.39
N SER A 161 -9.31 -25.79 6.13
CA SER A 161 -8.76 -26.52 4.98
C SER A 161 -7.42 -25.96 4.47
N SER A 162 -6.67 -26.76 3.71
CA SER A 162 -5.42 -26.33 3.04
C SER A 162 -5.62 -25.11 2.14
N ALA A 163 -6.74 -25.07 1.41
CA ALA A 163 -7.17 -23.93 0.61
C ALA A 163 -7.39 -22.67 1.47
N GLN A 164 -8.01 -22.77 2.65
CA GLN A 164 -8.14 -21.62 3.57
C GLN A 164 -6.80 -21.15 4.14
N TRP A 165 -5.89 -22.09 4.49
CA TRP A 165 -4.54 -21.75 4.91
C TRP A 165 -3.76 -21.04 3.78
N ALA A 166 -3.95 -21.47 2.53
CA ALA A 166 -3.38 -20.80 1.35
C ALA A 166 -3.99 -19.42 1.14
N ASN A 167 -5.32 -19.30 1.13
CA ASN A 167 -6.08 -18.05 0.98
C ASN A 167 -5.67 -17.01 2.02
N SER A 168 -5.39 -17.41 3.27
CA SER A 168 -4.82 -16.53 4.31
C SER A 168 -3.52 -15.85 3.86
N ALA A 169 -2.59 -16.62 3.28
CA ALA A 169 -1.32 -16.08 2.79
C ALA A 169 -1.43 -15.36 1.44
N VAL A 170 -2.37 -15.74 0.57
CA VAL A 170 -2.68 -15.04 -0.69
C VAL A 170 -3.28 -13.66 -0.38
N ASN A 171 -4.29 -13.57 0.49
CA ASN A 171 -4.87 -12.29 0.93
C ASN A 171 -3.81 -11.39 1.60
N ALA A 172 -2.89 -11.96 2.39
CA ALA A 172 -1.78 -11.23 2.97
C ALA A 172 -0.82 -10.65 1.90
N ALA A 173 -0.57 -11.42 0.83
CA ALA A 173 0.24 -11.01 -0.31
C ALA A 173 -0.44 -9.88 -1.11
N ASP A 174 -1.74 -10.02 -1.40
CA ASP A 174 -2.52 -9.01 -2.12
C ASP A 174 -2.69 -7.70 -1.33
N SER A 175 -2.92 -7.78 -0.01
CA SER A 175 -2.91 -6.60 0.87
C SER A 175 -1.55 -5.88 0.82
N LEU A 176 -0.44 -6.64 0.85
CA LEU A 176 0.91 -6.09 0.69
C LEU A 176 1.14 -5.48 -0.71
N ALA A 177 0.52 -6.03 -1.76
CA ALA A 177 0.57 -5.47 -3.12
C ALA A 177 -0.15 -4.12 -3.22
N ASP A 178 -1.39 -4.00 -2.70
CA ASP A 178 -2.12 -2.73 -2.67
C ASP A 178 -1.39 -1.66 -1.85
N ILE A 179 -0.91 -2.03 -0.66
CA ILE A 179 -0.06 -1.17 0.20
C ILE A 179 1.16 -0.64 -0.56
N ALA A 180 1.76 -1.46 -1.43
CA ALA A 180 2.90 -1.08 -2.24
C ALA A 180 2.53 -0.24 -3.47
N GLY A 181 1.35 -0.47 -4.06
CA GLY A 181 0.75 0.39 -5.10
C GLY A 181 0.32 1.76 -4.58
N GLY A 182 0.03 1.86 -3.28
CA GLY A 182 -0.27 3.11 -2.56
C GLY A 182 -1.60 3.13 -1.82
N GLY A 183 -2.37 2.04 -1.84
CA GLY A 183 -3.66 1.93 -1.17
C GLY A 183 -3.60 1.66 0.34
N SER A 184 -4.75 1.26 0.88
CA SER A 184 -5.05 1.01 2.30
C SER A 184 -4.52 -0.35 2.78
N GLY A 185 -4.33 -1.33 1.89
CA GLY A 185 -4.23 -2.76 2.18
C GLY A 185 -5.58 -3.47 2.18
N GLU A 186 -6.56 -2.89 1.50
CA GLU A 186 -7.96 -3.30 1.49
C GLU A 186 -8.20 -4.30 0.35
N VAL A 187 -8.26 -5.59 0.70
CA VAL A 187 -8.51 -6.68 -0.26
C VAL A 187 -10.01 -6.87 -0.49
N ALA A 188 -10.41 -7.09 -1.74
CA ALA A 188 -11.73 -7.61 -2.03
C ALA A 188 -11.74 -9.12 -1.76
N ALA A 189 -12.63 -9.60 -0.89
CA ALA A 189 -12.65 -10.99 -0.44
C ALA A 189 -12.64 -11.99 -1.61
N ALA A 190 -11.67 -12.91 -1.60
CA ALA A 190 -11.53 -13.96 -2.61
C ALA A 190 -12.71 -14.93 -2.54
N GLN A 191 -13.37 -15.13 -3.68
CA GLN A 191 -14.64 -15.87 -3.76
C GLN A 191 -14.40 -17.38 -3.95
N GLU A 192 -14.13 -18.11 -2.88
CA GLU A 192 -14.09 -19.59 -2.91
C GLU A 192 -15.40 -20.24 -2.44
N SER A 193 -15.67 -21.46 -2.90
CA SER A 193 -17.05 -21.96 -3.03
C SER A 193 -17.38 -23.22 -2.22
N GLY A 194 -18.27 -23.05 -1.23
CA GLY A 194 -19.23 -24.08 -0.82
C GLY A 194 -18.96 -24.80 0.51
N GLY A 195 -19.81 -24.51 1.50
CA GLY A 195 -19.87 -25.23 2.77
C GLY A 195 -20.84 -24.55 3.73
N ALA A 196 -22.02 -25.14 3.95
CA ALA A 196 -23.04 -24.50 4.78
C ALA A 196 -22.76 -24.73 6.28
N ALA A 197 -22.33 -23.67 6.97
CA ALA A 197 -22.29 -23.61 8.43
C ALA A 197 -22.96 -22.30 8.90
N VAL A 198 -24.05 -22.41 9.64
CA VAL A 198 -24.70 -21.25 10.28
C VAL A 198 -24.05 -20.97 11.62
N ALA A 199 -23.43 -19.79 11.74
CA ALA A 199 -22.96 -19.21 12.99
C ALA A 199 -23.53 -17.78 13.13
N PRO A 200 -23.88 -17.32 14.34
CA PRO A 200 -24.57 -16.06 14.54
C PRO A 200 -23.60 -14.86 14.45
N LEU A 201 -23.89 -13.90 13.57
CA LEU A 201 -23.22 -12.61 13.58
C LEU A 201 -23.92 -11.63 14.52
N VAL A 202 -23.15 -11.11 15.48
CA VAL A 202 -23.51 -9.98 16.34
C VAL A 202 -23.69 -8.73 15.49
N VAL A 203 -24.60 -7.83 15.89
CA VAL A 203 -25.05 -6.71 15.04
C VAL A 203 -24.16 -5.48 15.23
N GLY A 204 -23.71 -4.87 14.13
CA GLY A 204 -22.82 -3.70 14.20
C GLY A 204 -22.99 -2.70 13.06
N GLY A 205 -23.71 -1.61 13.31
CA GLY A 205 -23.47 -0.29 12.69
C GLY A 205 -23.98 -0.03 11.27
N VAL A 206 -25.21 0.48 11.16
CA VAL A 206 -25.65 1.20 9.94
C VAL A 206 -24.92 2.55 9.84
N VAL A 207 -24.02 2.71 8.86
CA VAL A 207 -23.43 4.01 8.49
C VAL A 207 -23.60 4.29 7.00
N VAL A 208 -24.83 4.59 6.58
CA VAL A 208 -25.16 4.97 5.20
C VAL A 208 -25.06 6.50 5.02
N ALA A 209 -23.83 7.02 4.98
CA ALA A 209 -23.51 8.35 4.45
C ALA A 209 -22.00 8.48 4.19
N GLY A 210 -21.51 8.79 2.98
CA GLY A 210 -22.21 8.93 1.70
C GLY A 210 -21.22 9.35 0.61
N GLY A 211 -21.12 8.59 -0.49
CA GLY A 211 -20.08 8.78 -1.49
C GLY A 211 -20.32 9.98 -2.41
N LEU A 212 -19.47 11.01 -2.35
CA LEU A 212 -19.36 12.09 -3.36
C LEU A 212 -18.05 12.91 -3.19
N GLY A 213 -16.89 12.33 -3.56
CA GLY A 213 -15.58 12.96 -3.32
C GLY A 213 -14.53 12.88 -4.45
N THR A 214 -14.54 11.86 -5.30
CA THR A 214 -13.42 11.55 -6.21
C THR A 214 -13.59 12.07 -7.65
N ALA A 215 -14.76 12.55 -8.04
CA ALA A 215 -15.16 12.78 -9.43
C ALA A 215 -14.70 14.11 -10.10
N LEU A 216 -13.76 14.86 -9.52
CA LEU A 216 -13.41 16.23 -9.99
C LEU A 216 -11.94 16.50 -10.36
N LEU A 217 -11.02 15.52 -10.25
CA LEU A 217 -9.59 15.78 -10.53
C LEU A 217 -9.11 15.51 -11.96
N ILE A 218 -9.91 14.91 -12.84
CA ILE A 218 -9.51 14.57 -14.23
C ILE A 218 -10.29 15.38 -15.29
N ARG A 219 -10.55 16.69 -15.04
CA ARG A 219 -11.19 17.57 -16.05
C ARG A 219 -10.57 18.97 -16.21
N SER A 220 -9.59 19.36 -15.40
CA SER A 220 -8.94 20.69 -15.47
C SER A 220 -7.72 20.77 -16.39
N ARG A 221 -7.02 19.66 -16.65
CA ARG A 221 -5.68 19.63 -17.31
C ARG A 221 -5.65 19.84 -18.84
N ARG A 222 -6.74 20.32 -19.48
CA ARG A 222 -6.76 20.64 -20.93
C ARG A 222 -7.30 22.05 -21.24
N ARG A 223 -6.57 23.11 -20.84
CA ARG A 223 -6.50 24.41 -21.58
C ARG A 223 -5.43 25.38 -21.05
N LYS A 224 -4.69 25.96 -22.00
CA LYS A 224 -3.82 27.16 -21.94
C LYS A 224 -2.54 27.10 -21.10
N SER A 225 -1.42 27.14 -21.81
CA SER A 225 -0.07 27.43 -21.30
C SER A 225 0.12 28.93 -21.02
N ALA A 226 0.80 29.26 -19.92
CA ALA A 226 1.57 30.49 -19.71
C ALA A 226 2.67 30.18 -18.67
N GLY A 227 3.82 30.85 -18.74
CA GLY A 227 5.04 30.40 -18.05
C GLY A 227 5.10 30.72 -16.55
N ALA A 228 5.58 29.75 -15.78
CA ALA A 228 6.16 29.92 -14.45
C ALA A 228 7.29 28.89 -14.26
N ALA A 229 8.30 29.20 -13.44
CA ALA A 229 9.42 28.30 -13.14
C ALA A 229 8.99 27.15 -12.20
N PRO A 230 9.69 25.99 -12.20
CA PRO A 230 9.32 24.86 -11.35
C PRO A 230 9.60 25.16 -9.87
N ALA A 231 8.54 25.37 -9.09
CA ALA A 231 8.59 25.19 -7.65
C ALA A 231 8.63 23.68 -7.36
N GLN A 232 9.56 23.24 -6.52
CA GLN A 232 9.71 21.83 -6.15
C GLN A 232 8.47 21.38 -5.35
N GLN A 233 7.63 20.50 -5.90
CA GLN A 233 6.58 19.87 -5.12
C GLN A 233 7.20 18.96 -4.06
N GLN A 234 7.15 19.42 -2.80
CA GLN A 234 7.33 18.54 -1.66
C GLN A 234 6.18 17.53 -1.61
N ALA A 235 6.48 16.27 -1.31
CA ALA A 235 5.47 15.24 -1.14
C ALA A 235 4.47 15.64 -0.02
N PRO A 236 3.20 15.18 -0.07
CA PRO A 236 2.28 15.36 1.04
C PRO A 236 2.91 14.82 2.32
N ALA A 237 2.98 15.65 3.37
CA ALA A 237 3.41 15.19 4.67
C ALA A 237 2.46 14.08 5.16
N ALA A 238 3.02 13.00 5.71
CA ALA A 238 2.21 11.96 6.34
C ALA A 238 1.34 12.58 7.45
N PRO A 239 0.13 12.05 7.71
CA PRO A 239 -0.70 12.51 8.82
C PRO A 239 0.09 12.45 10.14
N VAL A 240 0.34 13.62 10.73
CA VAL A 240 1.00 13.74 12.04
C VAL A 240 0.03 13.20 13.08
N ASP A 241 0.47 12.28 13.94
CA ASP A 241 -0.32 11.84 15.09
C ASP A 241 -0.67 13.09 15.93
N PRO A 242 -1.95 13.41 16.17
CA PRO A 242 -2.30 14.61 16.94
C PRO A 242 -1.63 14.63 18.32
N LEU A 243 -1.33 13.46 18.90
CA LEU A 243 -0.62 13.33 20.17
C LEU A 243 0.88 13.66 20.07
N ASP A 244 1.49 13.70 18.88
CA ASP A 244 2.85 14.25 18.70
C ASP A 244 2.91 15.75 18.93
N THR A 245 1.81 16.47 18.69
CA THR A 245 1.77 17.94 18.84
C THR A 245 1.54 18.42 20.28
N MET A 246 1.10 17.53 21.18
CA MET A 246 0.78 17.84 22.58
C MET A 246 2.05 17.91 23.46
N SER A 247 2.03 18.75 24.51
CA SER A 247 3.09 18.75 25.52
C SER A 247 2.96 17.53 26.47
N VAL A 248 4.04 17.13 27.17
CA VAL A 248 3.95 16.06 28.18
C VAL A 248 2.94 16.39 29.30
N PRO A 249 2.86 17.63 29.83
CA PRO A 249 1.76 18.02 30.72
C PRO A 249 0.36 17.82 30.14
N ASP A 250 0.13 18.15 28.87
CA ASP A 250 -1.18 17.97 28.22
C ASP A 250 -1.50 16.49 27.98
N LEU A 251 -0.50 15.69 27.59
CA LEU A 251 -0.62 14.24 27.47
C LEU A 251 -0.92 13.61 28.83
N ARG A 252 -0.25 14.02 29.91
CA ARG A 252 -0.51 13.54 31.28
C ARG A 252 -1.91 13.92 31.75
N LYS A 253 -2.39 15.11 31.40
CA LYS A 253 -3.78 15.55 31.67
C LYS A 253 -4.82 14.74 30.86
N ARG A 254 -4.58 14.48 29.58
CA ARG A 254 -5.48 13.67 28.72
C ARG A 254 -5.52 12.21 29.19
N ALA A 255 -4.36 11.59 29.44
CA ALA A 255 -4.24 10.24 29.98
C ALA A 255 -4.98 10.09 31.31
N GLY A 256 -4.74 10.99 32.28
CA GLY A 256 -5.45 10.97 33.57
C GLY A 256 -6.97 11.13 33.45
N SER A 257 -7.44 11.97 32.52
CA SER A 257 -8.87 12.13 32.26
C SER A 257 -9.51 10.90 31.61
N LEU A 258 -8.79 10.23 30.69
CA LEU A 258 -9.26 9.03 30.00
C LEU A 258 -9.20 7.79 30.90
N LEU A 259 -8.23 7.69 31.81
CA LEU A 259 -8.19 6.65 32.84
C LEU A 259 -9.44 6.67 33.72
N VAL A 260 -9.84 7.85 34.21
CA VAL A 260 -11.08 7.99 35.01
C VAL A 260 -12.32 7.67 34.19
N ALA A 261 -12.40 8.16 32.94
CA ALA A 261 -13.54 7.88 32.06
C ALA A 261 -13.68 6.39 31.75
N ALA A 262 -12.58 5.68 31.48
CA ALA A 262 -12.58 4.24 31.21
C ALA A 262 -12.93 3.41 32.46
N ASP A 263 -12.44 3.78 33.64
CA ASP A 263 -12.77 3.12 34.93
C ASP A 263 -14.27 3.26 35.26
N ASP A 264 -14.85 4.46 35.07
CA ASP A 264 -16.29 4.67 35.27
C ASP A 264 -17.14 4.03 34.16
N ALA A 265 -16.66 3.99 32.90
CA ALA A 265 -17.32 3.29 31.81
C ALA A 265 -17.36 1.77 32.03
N ILE A 266 -16.26 1.17 32.50
CA ILE A 266 -16.19 -0.25 32.89
C ILE A 266 -17.22 -0.53 34.00
N LYS A 267 -17.23 0.27 35.10
CA LYS A 267 -18.19 0.09 36.20
C LYS A 267 -19.65 0.25 35.80
N SER A 268 -19.93 1.14 34.83
CA SER A 268 -21.28 1.27 34.26
C SER A 268 -21.62 0.03 33.43
N SER A 269 -20.69 -0.42 32.59
CA SER A 269 -20.85 -1.61 31.73
C SER A 269 -21.06 -2.89 32.52
N GLU A 270 -20.42 -3.05 33.68
CA GLU A 270 -20.67 -4.15 34.63
C GLU A 270 -22.13 -4.20 35.12
N GLN A 271 -22.75 -3.04 35.35
CA GLN A 271 -24.15 -2.96 35.80
C GLN A 271 -25.09 -3.26 34.64
N GLU A 272 -24.81 -2.69 33.46
CA GLU A 272 -25.59 -2.92 32.24
C GLU A 272 -25.53 -4.39 31.78
N LEU A 273 -24.38 -5.06 31.89
CA LEU A 273 -24.22 -6.50 31.63
C LEU A 273 -25.16 -7.33 32.53
N GLY A 274 -25.24 -6.99 33.82
CA GLY A 274 -26.15 -7.65 34.76
C GLY A 274 -27.63 -7.48 34.40
N PHE A 275 -28.02 -6.31 33.89
CA PHE A 275 -29.39 -6.08 33.40
C PHE A 275 -29.66 -6.77 32.07
N ALA A 276 -28.73 -6.72 31.12
CA ALA A 276 -28.84 -7.35 29.81
C ALA A 276 -28.94 -8.88 29.92
N MET A 277 -28.11 -9.51 30.76
CA MET A 277 -28.16 -10.95 31.04
C MET A 277 -29.52 -11.38 31.61
N ALA A 278 -30.12 -10.54 32.47
CA ALA A 278 -31.44 -10.80 33.06
C ALA A 278 -32.61 -10.54 32.10
N ALA A 279 -32.43 -9.68 31.09
CA ALA A 279 -33.46 -9.29 30.12
C ALA A 279 -33.45 -10.13 28.84
N TYR A 280 -32.27 -10.58 28.39
CA TYR A 280 -32.06 -11.21 27.07
C TYR A 280 -31.36 -12.59 27.16
N GLY A 281 -30.87 -13.00 28.32
CA GLY A 281 -30.21 -14.30 28.54
C GLY A 281 -28.68 -14.25 28.51
N GLU A 282 -28.04 -15.38 28.84
CA GLU A 282 -26.59 -15.52 28.95
C GLU A 282 -25.89 -15.52 27.57
N ASP A 283 -26.39 -16.33 26.63
CA ASP A 283 -25.87 -16.40 25.24
C ASP A 283 -25.76 -15.00 24.61
N ALA A 284 -26.82 -14.19 24.75
CA ALA A 284 -26.98 -12.85 24.18
C ALA A 284 -26.00 -11.79 24.72
N VAL A 285 -25.27 -12.05 25.80
CA VAL A 285 -24.30 -11.11 26.39
C VAL A 285 -22.85 -11.62 26.35
N THR A 286 -22.61 -12.78 25.73
CA THR A 286 -21.30 -13.46 25.74
C THR A 286 -20.18 -12.52 25.27
N THR A 287 -20.28 -11.97 24.05
CA THR A 287 -19.27 -11.06 23.47
C THR A 287 -19.05 -9.81 24.30
N PHE A 288 -20.11 -9.23 24.88
CA PHE A 288 -19.98 -8.06 25.78
C PHE A 288 -19.23 -8.42 27.07
N SER A 289 -19.41 -9.64 27.59
CA SER A 289 -18.66 -10.11 28.77
C SER A 289 -17.17 -10.33 28.46
N GLU A 290 -16.84 -10.76 27.24
CA GLU A 290 -15.47 -10.93 26.75
C GLU A 290 -14.78 -9.58 26.53
N ASP A 291 -15.44 -8.64 25.85
CA ASP A 291 -14.96 -7.27 25.66
C ASP A 291 -14.80 -6.54 27.00
N LEU A 292 -15.71 -6.74 27.95
CA LEU A 292 -15.58 -6.18 29.30
C LEU A 292 -14.39 -6.79 30.07
N ALA A 293 -14.07 -8.08 29.86
CA ALA A 293 -12.88 -8.71 30.41
C ALA A 293 -11.59 -8.18 29.76
N ALA A 294 -11.58 -7.99 28.44
CA ALA A 294 -10.48 -7.35 27.71
C ALA A 294 -10.28 -5.90 28.17
N ALA A 295 -11.37 -5.14 28.36
CA ALA A 295 -11.33 -3.77 28.86
C ALA A 295 -10.68 -3.67 30.25
N ARG A 296 -11.03 -4.57 31.18
CA ARG A 296 -10.35 -4.67 32.48
C ARG A 296 -8.86 -4.95 32.35
N ALA A 297 -8.45 -5.82 31.42
CA ALA A 297 -7.05 -6.14 31.18
C ALA A 297 -6.27 -4.93 30.61
N HIS A 298 -6.83 -4.25 29.60
CA HIS A 298 -6.26 -3.01 29.06
C HIS A 298 -6.13 -1.92 30.13
N MET A 299 -7.16 -1.75 30.97
CA MET A 299 -7.15 -0.80 32.08
C MET A 299 -6.08 -1.14 33.13
N GLY A 300 -5.89 -2.43 33.42
CA GLY A 300 -4.82 -2.93 34.30
C GLY A 300 -3.41 -2.61 33.78
N GLU A 301 -3.15 -2.77 32.49
CA GLU A 301 -1.87 -2.36 31.89
C GLU A 301 -1.70 -0.82 31.88
N SER A 302 -2.76 -0.06 31.58
CA SER A 302 -2.72 1.40 31.63
C SER A 302 -2.40 1.93 33.04
N PHE A 303 -2.91 1.28 34.10
CA PHE A 303 -2.54 1.61 35.48
C PHE A 303 -1.07 1.26 35.81
N LYS A 304 -0.50 0.19 35.26
CA LYS A 304 0.94 -0.11 35.44
C LYS A 304 1.83 0.93 34.77
N LEU A 305 1.46 1.39 33.58
CA LEU A 305 2.16 2.48 32.89
C LEU A 305 2.04 3.80 33.66
N GLN A 306 0.86 4.10 34.23
CA GLN A 306 0.68 5.26 35.10
C GLN A 306 1.51 5.15 36.38
N GLN A 307 1.63 3.96 36.97
CA GLN A 307 2.47 3.72 38.14
C GLN A 307 3.96 3.95 37.86
N GLN A 308 4.45 3.62 36.65
CA GLN A 308 5.83 3.93 36.22
C GLN A 308 6.03 5.44 36.06
N LEU A 309 5.09 6.12 35.39
CA LEU A 309 5.10 7.58 35.17
C LEU A 309 5.04 8.45 36.44
N ASP A 310 4.69 7.84 37.58
CA ASP A 310 4.53 8.48 38.89
C ASP A 310 5.55 7.94 39.93
N ASP A 311 6.55 7.14 39.53
CA ASP A 311 7.59 6.65 40.43
C ASP A 311 8.73 7.69 40.69
N HIS A 312 9.80 7.29 41.37
CA HIS A 312 10.88 8.17 41.81
C HIS A 312 12.14 8.13 40.93
N ILE A 313 12.11 7.35 39.86
CA ILE A 313 13.17 7.21 38.85
C ILE A 313 12.93 8.28 37.77
N PRO A 314 13.94 9.09 37.39
CA PRO A 314 13.74 10.18 36.44
C PRO A 314 13.66 9.69 34.99
N ASP A 315 12.44 9.51 34.47
CA ASP A 315 12.18 9.24 33.06
C ASP A 315 12.63 10.35 32.11
N THR A 316 13.12 9.96 30.93
CA THR A 316 13.28 10.89 29.81
C THR A 316 11.92 11.36 29.27
N GLU A 317 11.87 12.55 28.66
CA GLU A 317 10.65 13.06 28.04
C GLU A 317 10.09 12.07 26.99
N GLN A 318 10.96 11.40 26.23
CA GLN A 318 10.55 10.43 25.21
C GLN A 318 9.86 9.18 25.79
N GLN A 319 10.31 8.69 26.96
CA GLN A 319 9.61 7.62 27.69
C GLN A 319 8.24 8.10 28.16
N GLN A 320 8.18 9.28 28.79
CA GLN A 320 6.90 9.84 29.27
C GLN A 320 5.91 10.03 28.12
N ARG A 321 6.34 10.57 26.97
CA ARG A 321 5.50 10.69 25.76
C ARG A 321 5.01 9.34 25.26
N THR A 322 5.86 8.32 25.27
CA THR A 322 5.52 6.96 24.79
C THR A 322 4.44 6.32 25.68
N TRP A 323 4.65 6.27 26.99
CA TRP A 323 3.72 5.63 27.92
C TRP A 323 2.40 6.40 28.02
N LEU A 324 2.43 7.74 28.00
CA LEU A 324 1.21 8.54 28.01
C LEU A 324 0.36 8.34 26.75
N LYS A 325 0.98 8.24 25.57
CA LYS A 325 0.25 7.89 24.33
C LYS A 325 -0.35 6.49 24.39
N GLU A 326 0.37 5.53 24.96
CA GLU A 326 -0.09 4.15 25.09
C GLU A 326 -1.30 4.05 26.02
N ILE A 327 -1.28 4.75 27.16
CA ILE A 327 -2.44 4.89 28.06
C ILE A 327 -3.63 5.53 27.32
N ILE A 328 -3.40 6.64 26.62
CA ILE A 328 -4.44 7.36 25.86
C ILE A 328 -5.14 6.42 24.87
N ARG A 329 -4.38 5.72 24.01
CA ARG A 329 -4.94 4.82 22.99
C ARG A 329 -5.65 3.61 23.59
N ARG A 330 -5.15 3.05 24.71
CA ARG A 330 -5.81 1.95 25.42
C ARG A 330 -7.15 2.38 26.00
N CYS A 331 -7.20 3.54 26.66
CA CYS A 331 -8.45 4.05 27.23
C CYS A 331 -9.45 4.49 26.14
N GLU A 332 -8.96 5.01 25.00
CA GLU A 332 -9.81 5.31 23.83
C GLU A 332 -10.41 4.03 23.24
N ALA A 333 -9.61 3.00 22.93
CA ALA A 333 -10.12 1.72 22.42
C ALA A 333 -11.11 1.03 23.39
N VAL A 334 -10.86 1.09 24.71
CA VAL A 334 -11.79 0.59 25.74
C VAL A 334 -13.10 1.37 25.76
N ASN A 335 -13.03 2.70 25.68
CA ASN A 335 -14.22 3.54 25.64
C ASN A 335 -15.07 3.26 24.39
N ASP A 336 -14.42 3.10 23.23
CA ASP A 336 -15.12 2.94 21.95
C ASP A 336 -15.84 1.58 21.84
N SER A 337 -15.22 0.47 22.29
CA SER A 337 -15.89 -0.84 22.41
C SER A 337 -17.08 -0.78 23.37
N LEU A 338 -16.90 -0.29 24.61
CA LEU A 338 -17.96 -0.27 25.61
C LEU A 338 -19.12 0.67 25.22
N GLN A 339 -18.84 1.76 24.49
CA GLN A 339 -19.86 2.66 23.97
C GLN A 339 -20.67 2.01 22.83
N ALA A 340 -20.05 1.22 21.95
CA ALA A 340 -20.76 0.49 20.89
C ALA A 340 -21.76 -0.54 21.47
N HIS A 341 -21.32 -1.34 22.44
CA HIS A 341 -22.20 -2.28 23.18
C HIS A 341 -23.35 -1.54 23.89
N LYS A 342 -23.08 -0.38 24.48
CA LYS A 342 -24.12 0.43 25.12
C LYS A 342 -25.16 0.94 24.13
N GLU A 343 -24.73 1.42 22.96
CA GLU A 343 -25.63 1.85 21.89
C GLU A 343 -26.45 0.67 21.34
N GLU A 344 -25.88 -0.54 21.29
CA GLU A 344 -26.63 -1.77 21.01
C GLU A 344 -27.72 -2.05 22.07
N PHE A 345 -27.41 -2.06 23.37
CA PHE A 345 -28.43 -2.29 24.40
C PHE A 345 -29.50 -1.20 24.46
N ASP A 346 -29.13 0.07 24.25
CA ASP A 346 -30.09 1.16 24.15
C ASP A 346 -30.97 1.05 22.88
N SER A 347 -30.45 0.51 21.78
CA SER A 347 -31.25 0.16 20.60
C SER A 347 -32.24 -0.98 20.88
N LEU A 348 -31.82 -2.03 21.60
CA LEU A 348 -32.70 -3.16 21.98
C LEU A 348 -33.84 -2.69 22.91
N ARG A 349 -33.56 -1.77 23.84
CA ARG A 349 -34.57 -1.16 24.72
C ARG A 349 -35.56 -0.29 23.96
N GLU A 350 -35.12 0.47 22.95
CA GLU A 350 -36.03 1.25 22.12
C GLU A 350 -36.84 0.36 21.17
N LEU A 351 -36.24 -0.73 20.69
CA LEU A 351 -36.94 -1.75 19.91
C LEU A 351 -38.01 -2.47 20.78
N GLU A 352 -37.73 -2.75 22.05
CA GLU A 352 -38.70 -3.34 23.00
C GLU A 352 -39.95 -2.48 23.19
N LYS A 353 -39.79 -1.16 23.39
CA LYS A 353 -40.91 -0.20 23.52
C LYS A 353 -41.80 -0.17 22.27
N ASN A 354 -41.23 -0.44 21.10
CA ASN A 354 -41.85 -0.24 19.79
C ASN A 354 -42.04 -1.54 18.99
N ALA A 355 -41.80 -2.72 19.58
CA ALA A 355 -41.61 -3.98 18.86
C ALA A 355 -42.75 -4.36 17.87
N PRO A 356 -44.05 -4.14 18.18
CA PRO A 356 -45.13 -4.39 17.21
C PRO A 356 -45.08 -3.49 15.97
N ALA A 357 -44.60 -2.24 16.12
CA ALA A 357 -44.48 -1.28 15.03
C ALA A 357 -43.21 -1.50 14.20
N ALA A 358 -42.11 -1.92 14.82
CA ALA A 358 -40.89 -2.34 14.12
C ALA A 358 -41.13 -3.64 13.31
N LEU A 359 -41.79 -4.64 13.91
CA LEU A 359 -42.20 -5.87 13.24
C LEU A 359 -43.07 -5.60 12.00
N GLN A 360 -43.95 -4.59 12.07
CA GLN A 360 -44.76 -4.18 10.92
C GLN A 360 -43.92 -3.49 9.83
N GLN A 361 -42.99 -2.61 10.19
CA GLN A 361 -42.05 -1.99 9.25
C GLN A 361 -41.15 -3.03 8.56
N ALA A 362 -40.64 -4.02 9.30
CA ALA A 362 -39.85 -5.12 8.74
C ALA A 362 -40.64 -5.90 7.67
N ARG A 363 -41.93 -6.20 7.92
CA ARG A 363 -42.82 -6.83 6.92
C ARG A 363 -43.05 -5.93 5.71
N GLU A 364 -43.36 -4.67 5.91
CA GLU A 364 -43.59 -3.72 4.81
C GLU A 364 -42.33 -3.52 3.94
N ALA A 365 -41.14 -3.55 4.53
CA ALA A 365 -39.87 -3.51 3.81
C ALA A 365 -39.55 -4.85 3.11
N ALA A 366 -39.97 -5.99 3.67
CA ALA A 366 -39.89 -7.30 3.03
C ALA A 366 -40.79 -7.39 1.80
N ASP A 367 -42.04 -6.91 1.89
CA ASP A 367 -42.98 -6.85 0.76
C ASP A 367 -42.43 -5.95 -0.38
N GLN A 368 -41.78 -4.83 -0.02
CA GLN A 368 -41.09 -3.97 -0.98
C GLN A 368 -39.93 -4.70 -1.68
N ALA A 369 -39.04 -5.38 -0.93
CA ALA A 369 -37.96 -6.18 -1.51
C ALA A 369 -38.49 -7.35 -2.37
N ALA A 370 -39.55 -8.02 -1.92
CA ALA A 370 -40.20 -9.09 -2.66
C ALA A 370 -40.81 -8.59 -3.99
N SER A 371 -41.33 -7.36 -4.04
CA SER A 371 -41.79 -6.75 -5.29
C SER A 371 -40.63 -6.50 -6.27
N ARG A 372 -39.45 -6.10 -5.77
CA ARG A 372 -38.23 -5.85 -6.57
C ARG A 372 -37.66 -7.11 -7.21
N LEU A 373 -37.73 -8.28 -6.55
CA LEU A 373 -37.20 -9.56 -7.06
C LEU A 373 -37.49 -9.79 -8.54
N SER A 374 -38.75 -9.59 -8.95
CA SER A 374 -39.21 -9.78 -10.33
C SER A 374 -38.48 -8.90 -11.35
N THR A 375 -38.08 -7.70 -10.97
CA THR A 375 -37.36 -6.75 -11.81
C THR A 375 -35.86 -7.04 -11.79
N SER A 376 -35.27 -7.27 -10.61
CA SER A 376 -33.84 -7.59 -10.48
C SER A 376 -33.49 -8.93 -11.14
N ALA A 377 -34.39 -9.92 -11.13
CA ALA A 377 -34.20 -11.17 -11.87
C ALA A 377 -34.17 -10.92 -13.40
N ALA A 378 -35.06 -10.06 -13.92
CA ALA A 378 -35.03 -9.64 -15.31
C ALA A 378 -33.76 -8.83 -15.66
N THR A 379 -33.24 -8.02 -14.72
CA THR A 379 -31.92 -7.38 -14.86
C THR A 379 -30.80 -8.42 -14.94
N LEU A 380 -30.79 -9.42 -14.06
CA LEU A 380 -29.76 -10.47 -14.03
C LEU A 380 -29.77 -11.33 -15.30
N ASP A 381 -30.94 -11.73 -15.80
CA ASP A 381 -31.06 -12.46 -17.07
C ASP A 381 -30.71 -11.58 -18.29
N SER A 382 -31.01 -10.28 -18.23
CA SER A 382 -30.49 -9.30 -19.19
C SER A 382 -28.96 -9.21 -19.18
N LEU A 383 -28.30 -9.36 -18.02
CA LEU A 383 -26.84 -9.42 -17.95
C LEU A 383 -26.30 -10.75 -18.48
N ARG A 384 -26.87 -11.88 -18.05
CA ARG A 384 -26.52 -13.25 -18.52
C ARG A 384 -26.67 -13.40 -20.04
N SER A 385 -27.53 -12.61 -20.70
CA SER A 385 -27.69 -12.59 -22.16
C SER A 385 -26.73 -11.64 -22.90
N ARG A 386 -26.18 -10.62 -22.23
CA ARG A 386 -25.31 -9.57 -22.83
C ARG A 386 -23.82 -9.76 -22.56
N TYR A 387 -23.47 -10.48 -21.49
CA TYR A 387 -22.13 -10.62 -20.94
C TYR A 387 -21.76 -12.08 -20.65
N ALA A 388 -20.46 -12.38 -20.57
CA ALA A 388 -19.96 -13.72 -20.26
C ALA A 388 -20.27 -14.12 -18.80
N ALA A 389 -20.29 -15.42 -18.52
CA ALA A 389 -20.57 -15.94 -17.18
C ALA A 389 -19.60 -15.42 -16.10
N SER A 390 -18.32 -15.24 -16.44
CA SER A 390 -17.29 -14.64 -15.58
C SER A 390 -17.63 -13.19 -15.17
N ALA A 391 -18.28 -12.43 -16.05
CA ALA A 391 -18.63 -11.05 -15.79
C ALA A 391 -19.78 -10.91 -14.76
N VAL A 392 -20.56 -11.98 -14.54
CA VAL A 392 -21.76 -11.98 -13.69
C VAL A 392 -21.69 -12.97 -12.51
N SER A 393 -20.57 -13.65 -12.29
CA SER A 393 -20.40 -14.68 -11.25
C SER A 393 -20.72 -14.15 -9.83
N GLN A 394 -20.17 -12.99 -9.49
CA GLN A 394 -20.35 -12.30 -8.20
C GLN A 394 -21.79 -11.87 -7.87
N VAL A 395 -22.73 -11.97 -8.83
CA VAL A 395 -24.16 -11.67 -8.63
C VAL A 395 -25.06 -12.81 -9.12
N SER A 396 -24.49 -14.00 -9.32
CA SER A 396 -25.15 -15.07 -10.10
C SER A 396 -26.23 -15.83 -9.33
N ASP A 397 -26.14 -15.90 -8.00
CA ASP A 397 -27.10 -16.53 -7.07
C ASP A 397 -27.87 -15.51 -6.20
N ASN A 398 -27.59 -14.21 -6.32
CA ASN A 398 -28.18 -13.14 -5.49
C ASN A 398 -29.72 -13.16 -5.42
N ILE A 399 -30.41 -13.61 -6.48
CA ILE A 399 -31.87 -13.74 -6.50
C ILE A 399 -32.34 -14.88 -5.61
N ASP A 400 -31.65 -16.01 -5.63
CA ASP A 400 -31.96 -17.18 -4.81
C ASP A 400 -31.63 -16.90 -3.33
N GLN A 401 -30.48 -16.27 -3.06
CA GLN A 401 -30.12 -15.77 -1.73
C GLN A 401 -31.15 -14.78 -1.18
N ALA A 402 -31.60 -13.81 -1.99
CA ALA A 402 -32.62 -12.85 -1.57
C ALA A 402 -33.99 -13.52 -1.31
N HIS A 403 -34.35 -14.55 -2.07
CA HIS A 403 -35.51 -15.40 -1.79
C HIS A 403 -35.39 -16.12 -0.44
N GLU A 404 -34.22 -16.70 -0.13
CA GLU A 404 -33.96 -17.35 1.16
C GLU A 404 -34.04 -16.37 2.33
N ARG A 405 -33.46 -15.16 2.20
CA ARG A 405 -33.55 -14.14 3.24
C ARG A 405 -35.00 -13.70 3.47
N LEU A 406 -35.80 -13.48 2.42
CA LEU A 406 -37.21 -13.10 2.57
C LEU A 406 -38.08 -14.24 3.13
N ALA A 407 -37.72 -15.50 2.89
CA ALA A 407 -38.33 -16.65 3.58
C ALA A 407 -37.95 -16.68 5.07
N PHE A 408 -36.69 -16.39 5.42
CA PHE A 408 -36.25 -16.25 6.81
C PHE A 408 -36.99 -15.12 7.54
N VAL A 409 -37.15 -13.95 6.90
CA VAL A 409 -37.95 -12.82 7.41
C VAL A 409 -39.37 -13.27 7.76
N THR A 410 -40.00 -14.07 6.90
CA THR A 410 -41.36 -14.58 7.14
C THR A 410 -41.43 -15.45 8.40
N ASN A 411 -40.42 -16.30 8.63
CA ASN A 411 -40.33 -17.16 9.82
C ASN A 411 -40.04 -16.34 11.08
N ALA A 412 -39.01 -15.48 11.06
CA ALA A 412 -38.64 -14.61 12.18
C ALA A 412 -39.80 -13.68 12.59
N ALA A 413 -40.53 -13.14 11.60
CA ALA A 413 -41.71 -12.32 11.83
C ALA A 413 -42.91 -13.13 12.38
N ALA A 414 -42.97 -14.45 12.19
CA ALA A 414 -43.97 -15.31 12.83
C ALA A 414 -43.61 -15.57 14.31
N THR A 415 -42.35 -15.91 14.60
CA THR A 415 -41.84 -16.08 15.98
C THR A 415 -41.95 -14.78 16.79
N ALA A 416 -41.67 -13.63 16.19
CA ALA A 416 -41.88 -12.32 16.83
C ALA A 416 -43.36 -12.09 17.21
N ASN A 417 -44.30 -12.47 16.34
CA ASN A 417 -45.75 -12.39 16.62
C ASN A 417 -46.17 -13.31 17.79
N GLU A 418 -45.64 -14.53 17.84
CA GLU A 418 -45.88 -15.51 18.90
C GLU A 418 -45.38 -14.97 20.24
N LYS A 419 -44.11 -14.54 20.30
CA LYS A 419 -43.49 -13.97 21.50
C LYS A 419 -44.20 -12.70 22.01
N LEU A 420 -44.64 -11.80 21.11
CA LEU A 420 -45.48 -10.65 21.48
C LEU A 420 -46.86 -11.07 22.04
N SER A 421 -47.41 -12.19 21.59
CA SER A 421 -48.70 -12.70 22.07
C SER A 421 -48.60 -13.35 23.44
N ASP A 422 -47.47 -13.99 23.75
CA ASP A 422 -47.16 -14.57 25.07
C ASP A 422 -46.73 -13.50 26.10
N GLY A 423 -46.44 -12.27 25.68
CA GLY A 423 -45.94 -11.18 26.52
C GLY A 423 -44.41 -11.20 26.73
N ASP A 424 -43.69 -12.01 25.96
CA ASP A 424 -42.23 -12.17 25.98
C ASP A 424 -41.59 -11.17 24.98
N THR A 425 -41.70 -9.89 25.31
CA THR A 425 -41.24 -8.79 24.43
C THR A 425 -39.74 -8.87 24.15
N SER A 426 -38.92 -9.27 25.13
CA SER A 426 -37.47 -9.45 24.96
C SER A 426 -37.13 -10.47 23.86
N SER A 427 -37.77 -11.65 23.87
CA SER A 427 -37.53 -12.65 22.80
C SER A 427 -38.14 -12.23 21.46
N ALA A 428 -39.21 -11.43 21.48
CA ALA A 428 -39.76 -10.84 20.27
C ALA A 428 -38.78 -9.85 19.62
N VAL A 429 -38.13 -8.98 20.41
CA VAL A 429 -37.12 -8.01 19.93
C VAL A 429 -36.00 -8.68 19.14
N VAL A 430 -35.45 -9.79 19.65
CA VAL A 430 -34.43 -10.58 18.94
C VAL A 430 -34.96 -11.07 17.58
N SER A 431 -36.21 -11.54 17.54
CA SER A 431 -36.87 -12.04 16.33
C SER A 431 -37.21 -10.92 15.32
N VAL A 432 -37.54 -9.71 15.80
CA VAL A 432 -37.74 -8.52 14.96
C VAL A 432 -36.43 -8.08 14.33
N ARG A 433 -35.36 -7.97 15.12
CA ARG A 433 -34.04 -7.55 14.65
C ARG A 433 -33.47 -8.50 13.59
N ALA A 434 -33.68 -9.82 13.78
CA ALA A 434 -33.33 -10.83 12.79
C ALA A 434 -34.13 -10.68 11.47
N ALA A 435 -35.40 -10.25 11.55
CA ALA A 435 -36.19 -9.94 10.36
C ALA A 435 -35.71 -8.65 9.67
N GLU A 436 -35.40 -7.58 10.42
CA GLU A 436 -34.86 -6.33 9.88
C GLU A 436 -33.53 -6.54 9.14
N GLU A 437 -32.61 -7.29 9.74
CA GLU A 437 -31.30 -7.63 9.16
C GLU A 437 -31.45 -8.48 7.88
N ALA A 438 -32.31 -9.49 7.88
CA ALA A 438 -32.54 -10.29 6.68
C ALA A 438 -33.22 -9.50 5.54
N VAL A 439 -34.05 -8.49 5.83
CA VAL A 439 -34.54 -7.53 4.82
C VAL A 439 -33.41 -6.62 4.31
N HIS A 440 -32.49 -6.20 5.18
CA HIS A 440 -31.31 -5.43 4.76
C HIS A 440 -30.44 -6.23 3.79
N GLN A 441 -30.06 -7.47 4.15
CA GLN A 441 -29.30 -8.38 3.30
C GLN A 441 -30.00 -8.64 1.95
N ALA A 442 -31.32 -8.88 1.96
CA ALA A 442 -32.09 -9.05 0.73
C ALA A 442 -32.00 -7.83 -0.20
N ASN A 443 -32.08 -6.60 0.33
CA ASN A 443 -31.93 -5.40 -0.49
C ASN A 443 -30.50 -5.21 -1.00
N VAL A 444 -29.47 -5.48 -0.20
CA VAL A 444 -28.06 -5.42 -0.62
C VAL A 444 -27.79 -6.36 -1.80
N LEU A 445 -28.33 -7.60 -1.76
CA LEU A 445 -28.20 -8.57 -2.84
C LEU A 445 -28.86 -8.10 -4.14
N LEU A 446 -30.02 -7.42 -4.06
CA LEU A 446 -30.72 -6.85 -5.22
C LEU A 446 -30.01 -5.61 -5.78
N ASP A 447 -29.55 -4.71 -4.90
CA ASP A 447 -28.80 -3.51 -5.26
C ASP A 447 -27.47 -3.85 -5.93
N ALA A 448 -26.82 -4.96 -5.54
CA ALA A 448 -25.61 -5.46 -6.18
C ALA A 448 -25.83 -5.84 -7.66
N ILE A 449 -27.00 -6.40 -8.02
CA ILE A 449 -27.35 -6.71 -9.41
C ILE A 449 -27.50 -5.41 -10.23
N ASP A 450 -28.23 -4.43 -9.68
CA ASP A 450 -28.46 -3.13 -10.33
C ASP A 450 -27.14 -2.33 -10.48
N LYS A 451 -26.25 -2.41 -9.47
CA LYS A 451 -24.88 -1.87 -9.51
C LYS A 451 -24.02 -2.57 -10.57
N ARG A 452 -24.01 -3.90 -10.61
CA ARG A 452 -23.22 -4.68 -11.57
C ARG A 452 -23.67 -4.44 -13.01
N SER A 453 -24.96 -4.17 -13.25
CA SER A 453 -25.42 -3.75 -14.59
C SER A 453 -24.82 -2.41 -15.00
N GLN A 454 -24.80 -1.42 -14.11
CA GLN A 454 -24.24 -0.09 -14.39
C GLN A 454 -22.72 -0.15 -14.60
N GLU A 455 -22.03 -0.96 -13.80
CA GLU A 455 -20.60 -1.23 -13.93
C GLU A 455 -20.27 -1.84 -15.31
N LEU A 456 -20.86 -2.99 -15.66
CA LEU A 456 -20.56 -3.68 -16.92
C LEU A 456 -20.91 -2.84 -18.16
N ASP A 457 -22.02 -2.09 -18.13
CA ASP A 457 -22.40 -1.18 -19.20
C ASP A 457 -21.49 0.07 -19.27
N GLY A 458 -20.83 0.44 -18.16
CA GLY A 458 -19.77 1.45 -18.10
C GLY A 458 -18.44 0.93 -18.66
N THR A 459 -17.94 -0.19 -18.14
CA THR A 459 -16.70 -0.84 -18.59
C THR A 459 -16.74 -1.19 -20.08
N ARG A 460 -17.90 -1.58 -20.62
CA ARG A 460 -18.09 -1.80 -22.06
C ARG A 460 -17.87 -0.54 -22.89
N GLN A 461 -18.26 0.64 -22.38
CA GLN A 461 -17.99 1.92 -23.05
C GLN A 461 -16.53 2.36 -22.89
N GLU A 462 -15.90 2.02 -21.76
CA GLU A 462 -14.47 2.25 -21.51
C GLU A 462 -13.60 1.42 -22.48
N LEU A 463 -13.87 0.12 -22.60
CA LEU A 463 -13.23 -0.80 -23.55
C LEU A 463 -13.33 -0.27 -24.99
N GLN A 464 -14.46 0.30 -25.40
CA GLN A 464 -14.62 0.91 -26.73
C GLN A 464 -13.73 2.14 -26.94
N ARG A 465 -13.40 2.91 -25.88
CA ARG A 465 -12.47 4.04 -25.95
C ARG A 465 -11.02 3.53 -25.95
N ALA A 466 -10.67 2.63 -25.02
CA ALA A 466 -9.36 2.01 -24.95
C ALA A 466 -8.96 1.34 -26.27
N VAL A 467 -9.90 0.67 -26.97
CA VAL A 467 -9.68 0.13 -28.31
C VAL A 467 -9.35 1.21 -29.34
N ALA A 468 -9.98 2.37 -29.28
CA ALA A 468 -9.71 3.47 -30.20
C ALA A 468 -8.37 4.16 -29.91
N ASP A 469 -8.06 4.40 -28.63
CA ASP A 469 -6.81 5.02 -28.19
C ASP A 469 -5.60 4.10 -28.47
N ALA A 470 -5.69 2.81 -28.13
CA ALA A 470 -4.64 1.82 -28.43
C ALA A 470 -4.36 1.66 -29.95
N ASN A 471 -5.37 1.82 -30.81
CA ASN A 471 -5.18 1.87 -32.26
C ASN A 471 -4.42 3.14 -32.72
N GLN A 472 -4.63 4.27 -32.06
CA GLN A 472 -3.89 5.51 -32.31
C GLN A 472 -2.43 5.38 -31.84
N ASP A 473 -2.19 4.77 -30.67
CA ASP A 473 -0.84 4.60 -30.13
C ASP A 473 -0.02 3.59 -30.94
N LEU A 474 -0.66 2.51 -31.45
CA LEU A 474 -0.06 1.63 -32.44
C LEU A 474 0.30 2.35 -33.76
N ALA A 475 -0.52 3.31 -34.20
CA ALA A 475 -0.21 4.11 -35.38
C ALA A 475 0.97 5.06 -35.12
N GLN A 476 1.05 5.69 -33.93
CA GLN A 476 2.21 6.49 -33.52
C GLN A 476 3.48 5.64 -33.43
N ALA A 477 3.42 4.47 -32.79
CA ALA A 477 4.54 3.55 -32.68
C ALA A 477 5.01 3.05 -34.07
N GLY A 478 4.07 2.78 -34.99
CA GLY A 478 4.37 2.44 -36.38
C GLY A 478 5.11 3.55 -37.12
N ALA A 479 4.69 4.81 -36.97
CA ALA A 479 5.36 5.96 -37.58
C ALA A 479 6.79 6.16 -37.02
N ILE A 480 6.99 5.97 -35.72
CA ILE A 480 8.31 6.06 -35.09
C ILE A 480 9.22 4.90 -35.55
N ALA A 481 8.69 3.67 -35.64
CA ALA A 481 9.45 2.51 -36.10
C ALA A 481 9.93 2.65 -37.56
N GLN A 482 9.12 3.26 -38.44
CA GLN A 482 9.53 3.59 -39.82
C GLN A 482 10.68 4.60 -39.89
N GLY A 483 10.88 5.41 -38.84
CA GLY A 483 12.05 6.30 -38.70
C GLY A 483 13.36 5.58 -38.33
N GLY A 484 13.34 4.26 -38.09
CA GLY A 484 14.53 3.44 -37.83
C GLY A 484 15.19 3.62 -36.45
N THR A 485 14.63 4.48 -35.58
CA THR A 485 15.27 4.93 -34.32
C THR A 485 14.83 4.15 -33.07
N ALA A 486 13.93 3.17 -33.19
CA ALA A 486 13.26 2.54 -32.04
C ALA A 486 12.96 1.03 -32.21
N PRO A 487 13.98 0.15 -32.29
CA PRO A 487 13.76 -1.30 -32.36
C PRO A 487 12.99 -1.87 -31.15
N GLY A 488 13.10 -1.23 -29.98
CA GLY A 488 12.40 -1.64 -28.75
C GLY A 488 10.87 -1.56 -28.81
N LEU A 489 10.27 -0.81 -29.75
CA LEU A 489 8.81 -0.74 -29.89
C LEU A 489 8.18 -2.03 -30.43
N ALA A 490 8.96 -2.91 -31.08
CA ALA A 490 8.41 -4.07 -31.79
C ALA A 490 7.67 -5.05 -30.86
N GLY A 491 8.18 -5.28 -29.64
CA GLY A 491 7.56 -6.15 -28.64
C GLY A 491 6.25 -5.60 -28.08
N PRO A 492 6.26 -4.42 -27.44
CA PRO A 492 5.03 -3.80 -26.90
C PRO A 492 3.94 -3.58 -27.96
N ALA A 493 4.32 -3.15 -29.18
CA ALA A 493 3.36 -3.00 -30.27
C ALA A 493 2.84 -4.36 -30.81
N ALA A 494 3.52 -5.48 -30.59
CA ALA A 494 2.96 -6.81 -30.84
C ALA A 494 1.97 -7.21 -29.73
N GLY A 495 2.28 -6.88 -28.47
CA GLY A 495 1.39 -7.08 -27.32
C GLY A 495 0.04 -6.38 -27.50
N VAL A 496 0.04 -5.07 -27.81
CA VAL A 496 -1.20 -4.30 -28.02
C VAL A 496 -2.01 -4.83 -29.21
N ARG A 497 -1.36 -5.25 -30.31
CA ARG A 497 -2.05 -5.91 -31.43
C ARG A 497 -2.71 -7.21 -30.99
N SER A 498 -2.00 -8.06 -30.26
CA SER A 498 -2.56 -9.32 -29.74
C SER A 498 -3.74 -9.09 -28.79
N ALA A 499 -3.72 -8.02 -27.99
CA ALA A 499 -4.84 -7.65 -27.13
C ALA A 499 -6.05 -7.16 -27.95
N LEU A 500 -5.85 -6.31 -28.96
CA LEU A 500 -6.90 -5.86 -29.87
C LEU A 500 -7.50 -7.01 -30.70
N ASP A 501 -6.67 -7.93 -31.19
CA ASP A 501 -7.10 -9.14 -31.88
C ASP A 501 -7.94 -10.04 -30.96
N ALA A 502 -7.57 -10.17 -29.69
CA ALA A 502 -8.34 -10.91 -28.69
C ALA A 502 -9.70 -10.25 -28.38
N VAL A 503 -9.74 -8.91 -28.23
CA VAL A 503 -10.99 -8.15 -28.07
C VAL A 503 -11.90 -8.32 -29.28
N GLN A 504 -11.35 -8.28 -30.49
CA GLN A 504 -12.11 -8.51 -31.73
C GLN A 504 -12.65 -9.94 -31.81
N GLN A 505 -11.83 -10.95 -31.50
CA GLN A 505 -12.25 -12.35 -31.50
C GLN A 505 -13.34 -12.63 -30.47
N ALA A 506 -13.19 -12.14 -29.23
CA ALA A 506 -14.21 -12.28 -28.19
C ALA A 506 -15.54 -11.61 -28.61
N THR A 507 -15.47 -10.40 -29.17
CA THR A 507 -16.65 -9.65 -29.66
C THR A 507 -17.36 -10.36 -30.82
N GLN A 508 -16.65 -11.16 -31.62
CA GLN A 508 -17.24 -12.00 -32.67
C GLN A 508 -17.76 -13.35 -32.16
N ALA A 509 -17.22 -13.87 -31.05
CA ALA A 509 -17.56 -15.18 -30.51
C ALA A 509 -18.90 -15.19 -29.73
N GLY A 510 -19.29 -14.09 -29.08
CA GLY A 510 -20.56 -14.00 -28.35
C GLY A 510 -20.56 -12.98 -27.21
N PRO A 511 -21.25 -13.27 -26.09
CA PRO A 511 -21.18 -12.47 -24.87
C PRO A 511 -19.76 -12.37 -24.35
N ILE A 512 -19.32 -11.14 -24.04
CA ILE A 512 -17.94 -10.84 -23.61
C ILE A 512 -17.85 -10.57 -22.11
N ASP A 513 -16.65 -10.72 -21.55
CA ASP A 513 -16.28 -10.11 -20.28
C ASP A 513 -15.60 -8.76 -20.57
N PRO A 514 -16.26 -7.61 -20.32
CA PRO A 514 -15.67 -6.31 -20.61
C PRO A 514 -14.56 -5.94 -19.62
N VAL A 515 -14.56 -6.49 -18.40
CA VAL A 515 -13.60 -6.18 -17.34
C VAL A 515 -12.26 -6.84 -17.64
N ASP A 516 -12.28 -8.15 -17.92
CA ASP A 516 -11.07 -8.88 -18.28
C ASP A 516 -10.47 -8.40 -19.62
N LEU A 517 -11.31 -8.10 -20.61
CA LEU A 517 -10.84 -7.56 -21.90
C LEU A 517 -10.23 -6.15 -21.77
N LEU A 518 -10.81 -5.27 -20.95
CA LEU A 518 -10.25 -3.94 -20.70
C LEU A 518 -8.88 -4.07 -20.00
N ARG A 519 -8.83 -4.80 -18.89
CA ARG A 519 -7.61 -5.05 -18.10
C ARG A 519 -6.45 -5.59 -18.94
N ARG A 520 -6.73 -6.56 -19.84
CA ARG A 520 -5.73 -7.11 -20.78
C ARG A 520 -5.22 -6.06 -21.78
N LEU A 521 -6.11 -5.20 -22.29
CA LEU A 521 -5.74 -4.15 -23.24
C LEU A 521 -4.94 -3.03 -22.58
N GLU A 522 -5.34 -2.59 -21.38
CA GLU A 522 -4.61 -1.58 -20.58
C GLU A 522 -3.22 -2.08 -20.18
N THR A 523 -3.10 -3.34 -19.74
CA THR A 523 -1.82 -3.99 -19.43
C THR A 523 -0.87 -3.99 -20.62
N ALA A 524 -1.40 -4.20 -21.84
CA ALA A 524 -0.62 -4.13 -23.06
C ALA A 524 -0.26 -2.69 -23.46
N ASN A 525 -1.19 -1.73 -23.34
CA ASN A 525 -0.94 -0.34 -23.73
C ASN A 525 0.08 0.32 -22.79
N ALA A 526 0.04 0.05 -21.48
CA ALA A 526 1.02 0.56 -20.51
C ALA A 526 2.48 0.19 -20.90
N GLN A 527 2.70 -1.00 -21.45
CA GLN A 527 4.02 -1.41 -21.96
C GLN A 527 4.43 -0.63 -23.23
N LEU A 528 3.46 -0.27 -24.07
CA LEU A 528 3.70 0.54 -25.27
C LEU A 528 3.94 2.02 -24.90
N ASP A 529 3.17 2.56 -23.97
CA ASP A 529 3.28 3.92 -23.46
C ASP A 529 4.63 4.16 -22.79
N ALA A 530 5.08 3.27 -21.90
CA ALA A 530 6.41 3.36 -21.29
C ALA A 530 7.55 3.34 -22.34
N ALA A 531 7.40 2.54 -23.40
CA ALA A 531 8.34 2.50 -24.51
C ALA A 531 8.30 3.76 -25.39
N LEU A 532 7.13 4.37 -25.57
CA LEU A 532 6.95 5.65 -26.27
C LEU A 532 7.48 6.84 -25.45
N GLU A 533 7.26 6.86 -24.13
CA GLU A 533 7.78 7.87 -23.21
C GLU A 533 9.31 7.86 -23.19
N GLY A 534 9.92 6.67 -23.03
CA GLY A 534 11.37 6.48 -23.14
C GLY A 534 11.98 6.78 -24.53
N ILE A 535 11.17 7.11 -25.54
CA ILE A 535 11.61 7.70 -26.82
C ILE A 535 11.42 9.21 -26.83
N ARG A 536 10.27 9.71 -26.38
CA ARG A 536 9.96 11.15 -26.24
C ARG A 536 11.01 11.85 -25.37
N ASP A 537 11.40 11.25 -24.25
CA ASP A 537 12.43 11.77 -23.33
C ASP A 537 13.81 11.89 -23.99
N ARG A 538 14.26 10.86 -24.72
CA ARG A 538 15.53 10.89 -25.44
C ARG A 538 15.52 11.93 -26.56
N GLN A 539 14.43 12.04 -27.30
CA GLN A 539 14.27 13.09 -28.32
C GLN A 539 14.31 14.50 -27.70
N GLU A 540 13.70 14.70 -26.52
CA GLU A 540 13.76 16.00 -25.85
C GLU A 540 15.13 16.28 -25.21
N GLN A 541 15.82 15.25 -24.68
CA GLN A 541 17.20 15.35 -24.21
C GLN A 541 18.15 15.73 -25.35
N GLU A 542 18.09 15.04 -26.49
CA GLU A 542 18.89 15.40 -27.66
C GLU A 542 18.58 16.82 -28.16
N ARG A 543 17.30 17.23 -28.18
CA ARG A 543 16.91 18.59 -28.58
C ARG A 543 17.53 19.63 -27.64
N ARG A 544 17.34 19.47 -26.32
CA ARG A 544 17.95 20.36 -25.30
C ARG A 544 19.48 20.36 -25.37
N ALA A 545 20.10 19.24 -25.74
CA ALA A 545 21.53 19.17 -25.99
C ALA A 545 21.94 19.95 -27.26
N ARG A 546 21.26 19.78 -28.39
CA ARG A 546 21.49 20.56 -29.63
C ARG A 546 21.35 22.07 -29.39
N ASP A 547 20.30 22.48 -28.68
CA ASP A 547 19.99 23.88 -28.35
C ASP A 547 21.10 24.54 -27.50
N SER A 548 21.73 23.79 -26.59
CA SER A 548 22.77 24.29 -25.69
C SER A 548 24.21 24.10 -26.20
N LEU A 549 24.45 23.09 -27.04
CA LEU A 549 25.76 22.73 -27.59
C LEU A 549 26.40 23.88 -28.38
N GLN A 550 25.63 24.58 -29.21
CA GLN A 550 26.15 25.70 -30.01
C GLN A 550 26.70 26.82 -29.12
N HIS A 551 26.06 27.10 -27.98
CA HIS A 551 26.56 28.08 -27.00
C HIS A 551 27.80 27.57 -26.26
N ALA A 552 27.84 26.29 -25.88
CA ALA A 552 28.99 25.68 -25.20
C ALA A 552 30.25 25.67 -26.10
N ILE A 553 30.10 25.36 -27.39
CA ILE A 553 31.20 25.40 -28.38
C ILE A 553 31.76 26.82 -28.51
N MET A 554 30.90 27.84 -28.65
CA MET A 554 31.36 29.23 -28.78
C MET A 554 32.06 29.74 -27.50
N ALA A 555 31.56 29.36 -26.31
CA ALA A 555 32.21 29.71 -25.05
C ALA A 555 33.60 29.07 -24.93
N ALA A 556 33.70 27.75 -25.20
CA ALA A 556 34.97 27.03 -25.19
C ALA A 556 35.99 27.62 -26.20
N GLN A 557 35.54 27.96 -27.42
CA GLN A 557 36.38 28.61 -28.43
C GLN A 557 36.95 29.95 -27.95
N ALA A 558 36.12 30.81 -27.36
CA ALA A 558 36.54 32.10 -26.83
C ALA A 558 37.54 31.94 -25.66
N GLN A 559 37.25 31.04 -24.72
CA GLN A 559 38.11 30.79 -23.56
C GLN A 559 39.46 30.18 -23.98
N ILE A 560 39.47 29.22 -24.92
CA ILE A 560 40.70 28.62 -25.46
C ILE A 560 41.55 29.68 -26.17
N SER A 561 40.96 30.54 -27.02
CA SER A 561 41.71 31.60 -27.70
C SER A 561 42.33 32.59 -26.71
N GLY A 562 41.55 33.12 -25.77
CA GLY A 562 42.04 34.08 -24.77
C GLY A 562 43.15 33.50 -23.89
N THR A 563 43.03 32.23 -23.52
CA THR A 563 44.06 31.51 -22.74
C THR A 563 45.32 31.29 -23.57
N SER A 564 45.19 30.85 -24.82
CA SER A 564 46.30 30.66 -25.76
C SER A 564 47.08 31.96 -25.96
N ASP A 565 46.39 33.08 -26.21
CA ASP A 565 47.04 34.38 -26.41
C ASP A 565 47.71 34.90 -25.12
N TYR A 566 47.11 34.69 -23.95
CA TYR A 566 47.73 35.02 -22.66
C TYR A 566 49.05 34.25 -22.46
N ILE A 567 49.04 32.93 -22.68
CA ILE A 567 50.22 32.06 -22.56
C ILE A 567 51.27 32.42 -23.61
N ARG A 568 50.86 32.73 -24.84
CA ARG A 568 51.74 33.11 -25.95
C ARG A 568 52.47 34.43 -25.68
N ALA A 569 51.77 35.42 -25.12
CA ALA A 569 52.35 36.70 -24.71
C ALA A 569 53.37 36.55 -23.55
N ARG A 570 53.23 35.49 -22.73
CA ARG A 570 54.03 35.27 -21.51
C ARG A 570 54.84 33.97 -21.56
N ARG A 571 55.31 33.59 -22.75
CA ARG A 571 55.96 32.29 -23.06
C ARG A 571 57.15 31.91 -22.16
N GLY A 572 57.80 32.88 -21.51
CA GLY A 572 58.91 32.65 -20.56
C GLY A 572 58.48 32.43 -19.10
N GLY A 573 57.27 32.83 -18.71
CA GLY A 573 56.79 32.83 -17.32
C GLY A 573 55.58 31.93 -17.05
N VAL A 574 55.10 31.15 -18.03
CA VAL A 574 54.03 30.14 -17.85
C VAL A 574 54.61 28.73 -17.88
N GLY A 575 54.21 27.85 -16.97
CA GLY A 575 54.68 26.48 -16.83
C GLY A 575 54.24 25.53 -17.95
N SER A 576 54.59 24.24 -17.80
CA SER A 576 54.18 23.17 -18.71
C SER A 576 52.77 22.64 -18.44
N GLU A 577 52.28 22.72 -17.21
CA GLU A 577 50.97 22.18 -16.83
C GLU A 577 49.81 22.97 -17.47
N ALA A 578 49.82 24.31 -17.34
CA ALA A 578 48.85 25.19 -18.00
C ALA A 578 48.76 24.94 -19.53
N ARG A 579 49.91 24.73 -20.19
CA ARG A 579 50.00 24.41 -21.62
C ARG A 579 49.42 23.02 -21.93
N THR A 580 49.62 22.06 -21.04
CA THR A 580 49.09 20.69 -21.17
C THR A 580 47.56 20.70 -21.01
N ARG A 581 47.03 21.48 -20.06
CA ARG A 581 45.59 21.71 -19.88
C ARG A 581 44.94 22.44 -21.06
N LEU A 582 45.59 23.45 -21.62
CA LEU A 582 45.10 24.12 -22.84
C LEU A 582 45.04 23.14 -24.03
N ALA A 583 46.09 22.36 -24.26
CA ALA A 583 46.09 21.34 -25.30
C ALA A 583 45.05 20.22 -25.04
N GLU A 584 44.69 19.97 -23.78
CA GLU A 584 43.59 19.08 -23.41
C GLU A 584 42.22 19.70 -23.71
N ALA A 585 42.03 20.99 -23.44
CA ALA A 585 40.84 21.74 -23.81
C ALA A 585 40.61 21.74 -25.33
N GLU A 586 41.67 21.99 -26.12
CA GLU A 586 41.64 21.95 -27.60
C GLU A 586 41.18 20.58 -28.13
N ARG A 587 41.70 19.47 -27.56
CA ARG A 587 41.26 18.11 -27.92
C ARG A 587 39.78 17.86 -27.59
N ASN A 588 39.32 18.29 -26.42
CA ASN A 588 37.92 18.13 -26.02
C ASN A 588 36.98 18.97 -26.92
N LEU A 589 37.36 20.19 -27.29
CA LEU A 589 36.60 21.01 -28.23
C LEU A 589 36.54 20.38 -29.63
N GLN A 590 37.66 19.83 -30.12
CA GLN A 590 37.69 19.13 -31.41
C GLN A 590 36.77 17.90 -31.40
N GLN A 591 36.75 17.14 -30.29
CA GLN A 591 35.86 16.00 -30.10
C GLN A 591 34.37 16.42 -30.08
N ALA A 592 34.04 17.53 -29.40
CA ALA A 592 32.69 18.08 -29.38
C ALA A 592 32.19 18.44 -30.79
N VAL A 593 33.01 19.16 -31.58
CA VAL A 593 32.67 19.55 -32.95
C VAL A 593 32.53 18.32 -33.86
N ALA A 594 33.38 17.30 -33.69
CA ALA A 594 33.28 16.05 -34.45
C ALA A 594 32.00 15.25 -34.14
N MET A 595 31.52 15.30 -32.89
CA MET A 595 30.30 14.58 -32.46
C MET A 595 29.00 15.37 -32.70
N GLN A 596 29.05 16.69 -32.89
CA GLN A 596 27.90 17.61 -32.94
C GLN A 596 26.72 17.17 -33.83
N ALA A 597 26.98 16.49 -34.95
CA ALA A 597 25.93 16.04 -35.87
C ALA A 597 25.32 14.66 -35.52
N GLY A 598 26.07 13.79 -34.81
CA GLY A 598 25.68 12.41 -34.53
C GLY A 598 25.27 12.14 -33.08
N ASP A 599 25.98 12.75 -32.13
CA ASP A 599 25.69 12.66 -30.69
C ASP A 599 25.83 14.06 -30.06
N PRO A 600 24.73 14.84 -30.00
CA PRO A 600 24.75 16.17 -29.41
C PRO A 600 24.91 16.12 -27.88
N VAL A 601 24.61 14.99 -27.22
CA VAL A 601 24.63 14.85 -25.76
C VAL A 601 26.06 14.67 -25.28
N SER A 602 26.82 13.74 -25.88
CA SER A 602 28.26 13.63 -25.63
C SER A 602 29.02 14.86 -26.14
N ALA A 603 28.65 15.43 -27.29
CA ALA A 603 29.26 16.66 -27.76
C ALA A 603 29.12 17.83 -26.77
N LEU A 604 27.95 17.95 -26.11
CA LEU A 604 27.72 18.99 -25.09
C LEU A 604 28.66 18.80 -23.89
N ALA A 605 28.80 17.57 -23.39
CA ALA A 605 29.70 17.25 -22.30
C ALA A 605 31.17 17.59 -22.66
N TYR A 606 31.63 17.20 -23.86
CA TYR A 606 32.96 17.54 -24.36
C TYR A 606 33.17 19.07 -24.51
N ALA A 607 32.18 19.83 -24.98
CA ALA A 607 32.27 21.28 -25.10
C ALA A 607 32.35 21.97 -23.72
N GLN A 608 31.56 21.51 -22.75
CA GLN A 608 31.60 22.00 -21.36
C GLN A 608 32.96 21.67 -20.69
N GLN A 609 33.46 20.45 -20.89
CA GLN A 609 34.77 20.02 -20.38
C GLN A 609 35.92 20.82 -21.01
N ALA A 610 35.86 21.11 -22.31
CA ALA A 610 36.82 21.98 -22.99
C ALA A 610 36.87 23.38 -22.38
N ASN A 611 35.70 24.00 -22.13
CA ASN A 611 35.61 25.30 -21.48
C ASN A 611 36.21 25.29 -20.06
N ALA A 612 35.92 24.25 -19.26
CA ALA A 612 36.44 24.10 -17.91
C ALA A 612 37.98 23.92 -17.88
N LEU A 613 38.53 23.09 -18.77
CA LEU A 613 39.98 22.90 -18.92
C LEU A 613 40.69 24.17 -19.38
N ALA A 614 40.07 24.95 -20.25
CA ALA A 614 40.61 26.24 -20.71
C ALA A 614 40.59 27.31 -19.60
N ALA A 615 39.58 27.30 -18.72
CA ALA A 615 39.57 28.15 -17.52
C ALA A 615 40.72 27.75 -16.56
N GLN A 616 40.85 26.46 -16.23
CA GLN A 616 41.95 25.96 -15.39
C GLN A 616 43.33 26.30 -15.95
N ALA A 617 43.51 26.20 -17.27
CA ALA A 617 44.75 26.60 -17.96
C ALA A 617 45.04 28.11 -17.85
N ALA A 618 44.00 28.96 -17.84
CA ALA A 618 44.15 30.40 -17.64
C ALA A 618 44.52 30.74 -16.19
N ASP A 619 43.91 30.07 -15.21
CA ASP A 619 44.18 30.31 -13.78
C ASP A 619 45.61 29.88 -13.41
N MET A 620 46.04 28.70 -13.88
CA MET A 620 47.43 28.23 -13.73
C MET A 620 48.42 29.19 -14.39
N ALA A 621 48.14 29.64 -15.63
CA ALA A 621 49.02 30.56 -16.34
C ALA A 621 49.15 31.94 -15.67
N GLN A 622 48.11 32.40 -14.96
CA GLN A 622 48.19 33.61 -14.14
C GLN A 622 49.08 33.39 -12.91
N GLN A 623 48.87 32.30 -12.18
CA GLN A 623 49.65 31.95 -10.98
C GLN A 623 51.15 31.79 -11.28
N ASP A 624 51.49 31.12 -12.39
CA ASP A 624 52.89 30.98 -12.85
C ASP A 624 53.56 32.35 -13.07
N VAL A 625 52.82 33.28 -13.71
CA VAL A 625 53.31 34.62 -14.07
C VAL A 625 53.46 35.52 -12.84
N ASP A 626 52.49 35.52 -11.94
CA ASP A 626 52.54 36.31 -10.71
C ASP A 626 53.65 35.81 -9.79
N GLY A 627 53.87 34.48 -9.72
CA GLY A 627 55.02 33.87 -9.05
C GLY A 627 56.36 34.27 -9.66
N PHE A 628 56.44 34.40 -10.99
CA PHE A 628 57.64 34.86 -11.70
C PHE A 628 57.93 36.36 -11.47
N GLY A 629 56.89 37.17 -11.28
CA GLY A 629 57.01 38.63 -11.08
C GLY A 629 57.58 39.06 -9.73
N GLY A 630 57.43 38.25 -8.68
CA GLY A 630 57.86 38.60 -7.30
C GLY A 630 59.36 38.47 -7.01
N GLY A 631 60.18 38.06 -7.98
CA GLY A 631 61.48 37.42 -7.73
C GLY A 631 62.77 38.25 -7.86
N PHE A 632 62.73 39.54 -8.22
CA PHE A 632 63.97 40.33 -8.41
C PHE A 632 63.79 41.83 -8.08
N GLY A 633 64.28 42.28 -6.92
CA GLY A 633 64.09 43.68 -6.49
C GLY A 633 64.70 44.10 -5.15
N GLY A 634 65.75 43.42 -4.65
CA GLY A 634 66.38 43.75 -3.37
C GLY A 634 67.61 44.64 -3.47
N GLY A 635 67.51 45.91 -3.05
CA GLY A 635 68.69 46.70 -2.64
C GLY A 635 68.72 48.20 -3.03
N TYR A 636 68.83 49.05 -2.01
CA TYR A 636 69.47 50.39 -1.98
C TYR A 636 69.13 51.48 -3.03
N GLY A 637 68.88 52.72 -2.56
CA GLY A 637 69.40 53.91 -3.27
C GLY A 637 68.57 55.20 -3.33
N GLY A 638 68.39 55.88 -2.20
CA GLY A 638 68.25 57.35 -2.03
C GLY A 638 67.78 58.28 -3.17
N GLY A 639 66.61 58.91 -2.94
CA GLY A 639 66.46 60.38 -2.92
C GLY A 639 66.16 61.14 -4.24
N GLY A 640 65.43 62.26 -4.08
CA GLY A 640 65.26 63.29 -5.12
C GLY A 640 63.82 63.39 -5.67
N GLY A 641 63.12 64.49 -5.35
CA GLY A 641 61.75 64.72 -5.81
C GLY A 641 61.65 65.29 -7.23
N GLY A 642 60.45 65.25 -7.82
CA GLY A 642 60.13 65.87 -9.11
C GLY A 642 58.66 65.68 -9.47
N ASN A 643 57.89 66.77 -9.52
CA ASN A 643 56.47 66.76 -9.90
C ASN A 643 56.33 67.25 -11.34
N GLY A 644 55.69 66.49 -12.25
CA GLY A 644 55.69 66.86 -13.68
C GLY A 644 54.75 66.07 -14.60
N LEU A 645 53.68 66.76 -15.03
CA LEU A 645 52.68 66.37 -16.03
C LEU A 645 53.23 66.00 -17.43
N GLY A 646 52.54 65.08 -18.11
CA GLY A 646 52.65 64.77 -19.55
C GLY A 646 52.50 63.26 -19.81
N GLY A 647 51.66 62.75 -20.72
CA GLY A 647 50.86 63.36 -21.80
C GLY A 647 51.37 62.94 -23.20
N ALA A 648 50.55 62.68 -24.21
CA ALA A 648 49.08 62.59 -24.25
C ALA A 648 48.57 61.96 -25.57
N LEU A 649 47.28 61.56 -25.58
CA LEU A 649 46.33 61.61 -26.72
C LEU A 649 46.44 60.66 -27.95
N LEU A 650 45.27 60.48 -28.58
CA LEU A 650 44.95 59.89 -29.91
C LEU A 650 45.17 58.36 -30.04
N GLY A 651 44.17 57.53 -30.38
CA GLY A 651 42.72 57.72 -30.59
C GLY A 651 42.09 56.36 -31.00
N GLY A 652 40.78 56.12 -31.02
CA GLY A 652 39.61 56.99 -30.79
C GLY A 652 38.60 56.85 -31.94
N ILE A 653 37.28 56.88 -31.65
CA ILE A 653 36.12 56.91 -32.60
C ILE A 653 35.81 55.56 -33.29
N LEU A 654 34.57 55.00 -33.30
CA LEU A 654 33.35 55.19 -32.46
C LEU A 654 32.27 54.14 -32.84
N ILE A 655 31.07 54.25 -32.22
CA ILE A 655 29.76 53.67 -32.58
C ILE A 655 29.46 52.25 -32.08
N ASP A 656 28.78 52.24 -30.93
CA ASP A 656 27.52 51.53 -30.65
C ASP A 656 27.00 50.45 -31.62
N SER A 657 26.55 49.33 -31.06
CA SER A 657 25.16 49.26 -30.56
C SER A 657 24.80 47.93 -29.87
N ILE A 658 23.58 47.89 -29.30
CA ILE A 658 22.78 46.70 -28.96
C ILE A 658 23.08 45.96 -27.63
N LEU A 659 22.07 46.02 -26.75
CA LEU A 659 21.71 45.10 -25.66
C LEU A 659 22.58 45.01 -24.39
N ARG A 660 22.48 46.06 -23.55
CA ARG A 660 22.01 45.87 -22.15
C ARG A 660 21.23 47.09 -21.63
N GLY A 661 19.91 47.06 -21.82
CA GLY A 661 19.00 47.76 -20.92
C GLY A 661 18.81 46.96 -19.62
N GLY A 662 18.31 47.56 -18.54
CA GLY A 662 18.00 48.97 -18.37
C GLY A 662 17.47 49.23 -16.95
N SER A 663 17.64 50.46 -16.46
CA SER A 663 17.04 50.93 -15.21
C SER A 663 16.38 52.27 -15.46
N HIS A 664 15.08 52.36 -15.21
CA HIS A 664 14.26 53.57 -15.20
C HIS A 664 13.25 53.43 -14.07
N GLY A 665 13.03 54.50 -13.31
CA GLY A 665 12.11 54.52 -12.18
C GLY A 665 10.97 55.52 -12.36
N GLY A 666 10.07 55.53 -11.37
CA GLY A 666 8.90 56.42 -11.30
C GLY A 666 7.66 55.63 -10.87
N GLY A 667 6.83 56.11 -9.95
CA GLY A 667 6.97 57.31 -9.11
C GLY A 667 5.67 57.66 -8.39
N TRP A 668 5.72 58.66 -7.50
CA TRP A 668 4.59 59.44 -6.97
C TRP A 668 3.34 58.71 -6.43
N GLY A 669 3.10 58.82 -5.11
CA GLY A 669 1.81 58.50 -4.49
C GLY A 669 1.90 58.47 -2.97
N GLY A 670 1.08 59.29 -2.28
CA GLY A 670 1.02 59.32 -0.82
C GLY A 670 -0.26 58.67 -0.29
N GLY A 671 -0.18 58.10 0.92
CA GLY A 671 -1.29 57.51 1.66
C GLY A 671 -0.82 57.07 3.05
N GLY A 672 -1.69 57.16 4.06
CA GLY A 672 -1.35 56.85 5.45
C GLY A 672 -2.12 55.64 6.01
N PHE A 673 -2.05 55.50 7.34
CA PHE A 673 -2.72 54.50 8.20
C PHE A 673 -2.22 53.04 8.17
N GLY A 674 -1.59 52.65 9.29
CA GLY A 674 -2.20 51.63 10.16
C GLY A 674 -1.67 50.18 10.13
N GLY A 675 -1.47 49.61 11.33
CA GLY A 675 -1.79 48.20 11.58
C GLY A 675 -0.66 47.23 11.92
N PHE A 676 -0.56 46.87 13.20
CA PHE A 676 -0.24 45.53 13.76
C PHE A 676 0.65 44.52 13.01
N GLY A 677 1.74 44.11 13.68
CA GLY A 677 1.70 42.86 14.44
C GLY A 677 2.49 41.63 13.93
N GLY A 678 2.93 40.81 14.89
CA GLY A 678 3.38 39.42 14.65
C GLY A 678 4.88 39.23 14.39
N GLY A 679 5.52 38.39 15.22
CA GLY A 679 6.84 37.81 14.95
C GLY A 679 6.79 36.30 15.10
N GLY A 680 7.70 35.57 14.45
CA GLY A 680 7.73 34.10 14.45
C GLY A 680 9.08 33.55 14.02
N PHE A 681 9.58 32.56 14.78
CA PHE A 681 10.92 31.99 14.67
C PHE A 681 11.14 31.13 13.41
N GLY A 682 12.40 31.07 12.96
CA GLY A 682 13.02 29.82 12.50
C GLY A 682 14.01 29.32 13.58
N GLY A 683 14.49 28.07 13.55
CA GLY A 683 14.19 26.98 12.64
C GLY A 683 15.30 25.90 12.66
N GLY A 684 15.03 24.74 12.05
CA GLY A 684 16.03 23.68 11.81
C GLY A 684 16.14 22.59 12.88
N GLY A 685 16.38 21.35 12.43
CA GLY A 685 16.56 20.14 13.25
C GLY A 685 16.26 18.88 12.43
N PHE A 686 17.06 17.81 12.54
CA PHE A 686 16.98 16.59 11.71
C PHE A 686 17.04 15.31 12.54
N GLY A 687 16.29 14.28 12.11
CA GLY A 687 16.44 12.87 12.50
C GLY A 687 15.81 12.47 13.86
N GLY A 688 15.47 11.21 14.09
CA GLY A 688 15.44 10.05 13.18
C GLY A 688 15.62 8.71 13.89
N GLY A 689 14.78 7.72 13.61
CA GLY A 689 14.90 6.36 14.16
C GLY A 689 13.69 5.48 13.87
N GLY A 690 13.91 4.32 13.25
CA GLY A 690 12.91 3.25 13.08
C GLY A 690 13.16 2.10 14.07
N GLY A 691 12.18 1.21 14.23
CA GLY A 691 12.28 0.06 15.12
C GLY A 691 11.22 -1.01 14.80
N PHE A 692 11.49 -2.24 15.25
CA PHE A 692 10.69 -3.44 15.02
C PHE A 692 9.18 -3.21 15.14
N GLY A 693 8.45 -3.57 14.10
CA GLY A 693 7.00 -3.40 14.03
C GLY A 693 6.29 -4.74 13.86
N SER A 694 5.22 -4.95 14.61
CA SER A 694 4.45 -6.20 14.60
C SER A 694 2.97 -5.97 14.92
N SER A 695 2.10 -6.79 14.34
CA SER A 695 0.65 -6.82 14.52
C SER A 695 0.23 -8.29 14.70
N GLY A 696 -0.75 -8.58 15.54
CA GLY A 696 -1.17 -9.96 15.81
C GLY A 696 -2.62 -10.08 16.26
N GLY A 697 -3.18 -11.29 16.12
CA GLY A 697 -4.55 -11.62 16.52
C GLY A 697 -4.77 -13.14 16.63
N ASN A 698 -5.99 -13.51 17.01
CA ASN A 698 -6.49 -14.87 17.04
C ASN A 698 -7.63 -15.03 16.01
N PHE A 699 -8.03 -16.27 15.69
CA PHE A 699 -9.13 -16.61 14.76
C PHE A 699 -9.91 -17.87 15.16
#